data_AF-A0A8J6HBY4-F1
#
_entry.id   AF-A0A8J6HBY4-F1
#
_cell.length_a   1.000
_cell.length_b   1.000
_cell.length_c   1.000
_cell.angle_alpha   90.00
_cell.angle_beta   90.00
_cell.angle_gamma   90.00
#
_symmetry.space_group_name_H-M   'P 1'
#
loop_
_entity.id
_entity.type
_entity.pdbx_description
1 polymer ?
#
loop_
_entity_poly.entity_id
_entity_poly.type
_entity_poly.pdbx_seq_one_letter_code
_entity_poly.pdbx_strand_id
1 'polypeptide(L)'
;MLPIVALVNEYDLVVVGGGIVGCATARELTLKHGNIRMAILEKENKLAMHQSGHNSGVIHAGIYYKPGSLKAKLCVQGLHLSYEYCDAKKIPYKKVGKLIVATNSLEQQRLADLHQRGIENQVPDLQLLKGVEAIKKIEPYCQGVEALWSPHTGIVDWGLVTQHYGKDFTERGGDIHFNFEVNGFKESGDSSYPVTITAKNGNFVKTKYVLTCGGLHSDILSELSGCSREPRIVPIRGEYLLLNPKKCYLVKGNIYPVPDPKFPFLGVHFTPRMDGSVWLGPNAVPAFRREGYTWFDINPKELIDALSYRGYQKLAFRNVTYGIQEVMKSFFSRLQLKDLQKYIPEITAADISRGPAGVRAQALDNDGNLVDDFYFDSGKGPIGRRVLHCRNAPSPAATSSLSIAKMKGGILYKSFRCYEYDVIVIGGGITGTAIAKTVKENIKHASVALLEKEQDLGYHQSSHNSKVVHAGFYYRPDSLKAKLCVEGANLIYDYCDAKNIPYKKYGKVIIGTDPLDIYRLKELYKRGLQNKVAGLELLEKWNDVDLIQPNCRGIQALWSPNSGNIDWEVVTKSFGNDFKNEGGEVFFNCEVKCVREFTQPSHPLLIEDTKNNIFCAKCVIICLGLHSGSLFDSDKDDCYKNISLKVNYHLLNPKLNRFIKTNIYGMPHLDMPFLGIHISPTPDGNVLLGPSAVPALKLDGYENNAIDMHYVQNNVFSKGFALLFLKNFQSCLSQFTETVFGDVRTSALKKYFPMIAESDILPGPSAVQGQVVTNDGEFIDDFLIEVFEGSGIQKRIVNSEDRINQQDIANGLDLHQSTVSRVLRRFHERQENTLEDLDKDADEQQQLNGIVFCFYSR
;
A
#
# COMPACT_ATOMS: atom_id res chain seq x y z
N MET A 1 -51.36 -2.62 26.92
CA MET A 1 -50.56 -1.88 25.91
C MET A 1 -49.54 -2.86 25.34
N LEU A 2 -49.53 -3.09 24.03
CA LEU A 2 -48.42 -3.79 23.37
C LEU A 2 -47.23 -2.83 23.27
N PRO A 3 -45.97 -3.30 23.43
CA PRO A 3 -44.81 -2.44 23.23
C PRO A 3 -44.71 -2.02 21.77
N ILE A 4 -44.39 -0.74 21.54
CA ILE A 4 -44.12 -0.22 20.20
C ILE A 4 -42.83 -0.88 19.71
N VAL A 5 -42.96 -1.76 18.71
CA VAL A 5 -41.81 -2.36 18.03
C VAL A 5 -41.11 -1.27 17.24
N ALA A 6 -39.98 -0.78 17.75
CA ALA A 6 -39.11 0.09 16.97
C ALA A 6 -38.57 -0.70 15.77
N LEU A 7 -38.82 -0.21 14.56
CA LEU A 7 -38.24 -0.77 13.34
C LEU A 7 -36.72 -0.62 13.40
N VAL A 8 -36.03 -1.73 13.64
CA VAL A 8 -34.56 -1.81 13.58
C VAL A 8 -34.16 -1.78 12.11
N ASN A 9 -33.66 -0.62 11.67
CA ASN A 9 -33.14 -0.49 10.31
C ASN A 9 -31.64 -0.82 10.27
N GLU A 10 -31.27 -1.62 9.28
CA GLU A 10 -29.93 -2.22 9.11
C GLU A 10 -29.29 -1.75 7.80
N TYR A 11 -28.08 -1.20 7.89
CA TYR A 11 -27.39 -0.55 6.77
C TYR A 11 -25.96 -1.07 6.57
N ASP A 12 -25.47 -1.06 5.34
CA ASP A 12 -24.07 -1.37 5.06
C ASP A 12 -23.16 -0.18 5.41
N LEU A 13 -23.65 1.06 5.20
CA LEU A 13 -22.99 2.29 5.65
C LEU A 13 -23.99 3.30 6.20
N VAL A 14 -23.65 3.89 7.35
CA VAL A 14 -24.35 5.06 7.90
C VAL A 14 -23.45 6.29 7.84
N VAL A 15 -24.00 7.42 7.37
CA VAL A 15 -23.36 8.74 7.39
C VAL A 15 -23.98 9.57 8.52
N VAL A 16 -23.18 9.95 9.52
CA VAL A 16 -23.63 10.82 10.63
C VAL A 16 -23.36 12.29 10.29
N GLY A 17 -24.42 13.05 10.02
CA GLY A 17 -24.41 14.48 9.69
C GLY A 17 -24.86 14.78 8.26
N GLY A 18 -26.02 15.39 8.12
CA GLY A 18 -26.64 15.88 6.88
C GLY A 18 -26.13 17.25 6.41
N GLY A 19 -24.84 17.54 6.68
CA GLY A 19 -24.12 18.66 6.08
C GLY A 19 -23.64 18.35 4.65
N ILE A 20 -23.09 19.34 3.96
CA ILE A 20 -22.72 19.23 2.54
C ILE A 20 -21.73 18.09 2.25
N VAL A 21 -20.75 17.83 3.14
CA VAL A 21 -19.77 16.76 2.98
C VAL A 21 -20.41 15.38 3.14
N GLY A 22 -21.30 15.21 4.12
CA GLY A 22 -22.03 13.96 4.36
C GLY A 22 -22.96 13.64 3.19
N CYS A 23 -23.79 14.59 2.78
CA CYS A 23 -24.73 14.41 1.66
C CYS A 23 -24.01 14.16 0.34
N ALA A 24 -22.93 14.91 0.04
CA ALA A 24 -22.14 14.69 -1.17
C ALA A 24 -21.51 13.28 -1.20
N THR A 25 -21.01 12.80 -0.04
CA THR A 25 -20.37 11.47 0.04
C THR A 25 -21.38 10.34 -0.06
N ALA A 26 -22.55 10.46 0.60
CA ALA A 26 -23.64 9.48 0.48
C ALA A 26 -24.17 9.36 -0.95
N ARG A 27 -24.36 10.51 -1.62
CA ARG A 27 -24.73 10.61 -3.04
C ARG A 27 -23.68 9.97 -3.97
N GLU A 28 -22.40 10.27 -3.78
CA GLU A 28 -21.32 9.75 -4.64
C GLU A 28 -21.16 8.23 -4.49
N LEU A 29 -21.37 7.70 -3.27
CA LEU A 29 -21.34 6.26 -3.01
C LEU A 29 -22.52 5.53 -3.69
N THR A 30 -23.74 6.03 -3.53
CA THR A 30 -24.93 5.46 -4.21
C THR A 30 -24.92 5.64 -5.73
N LEU A 31 -24.17 6.61 -6.27
CA LEU A 31 -23.93 6.75 -7.70
C LEU A 31 -23.03 5.65 -8.27
N LYS A 32 -21.99 5.26 -7.53
CA LYS A 32 -21.02 4.23 -7.95
C LYS A 32 -21.43 2.80 -7.58
N HIS A 33 -22.23 2.66 -6.52
CA HIS A 33 -22.54 1.38 -5.89
C HIS A 33 -24.05 1.34 -5.56
N GLY A 34 -24.87 0.92 -6.52
CA GLY A 34 -26.33 0.91 -6.38
C GLY A 34 -26.89 -0.18 -5.43
N ASN A 35 -26.04 -1.08 -4.92
CA ASN A 35 -26.47 -2.28 -4.18
C ASN A 35 -26.21 -2.20 -2.66
N ILE A 36 -25.65 -1.10 -2.14
CA ILE A 36 -25.38 -0.92 -0.71
C ILE A 36 -26.54 -0.22 -0.01
N ARG A 37 -27.06 -0.79 1.07
CA ARG A 37 -28.08 -0.13 1.90
C ARG A 37 -27.42 0.98 2.70
N MET A 38 -27.89 2.22 2.53
CA MET A 38 -27.25 3.40 3.12
C MET A 38 -28.24 4.31 3.83
N ALA A 39 -27.81 4.93 4.93
CA ALA A 39 -28.56 5.99 5.60
C ALA A 39 -27.73 7.22 5.94
N ILE A 40 -28.38 8.38 5.99
CA ILE A 40 -27.89 9.60 6.64
C ILE A 40 -28.65 9.79 7.95
N LEU A 41 -27.93 10.04 9.06
CA LEU A 41 -28.50 10.45 10.33
C LEU A 41 -28.24 11.96 10.53
N GLU A 42 -29.31 12.75 10.66
CA GLU A 42 -29.25 14.20 10.87
C GLU A 42 -29.99 14.54 12.17
N LYS A 43 -29.36 15.34 13.05
CA LYS A 43 -29.93 15.74 14.34
C LYS A 43 -31.06 16.76 14.18
N GLU A 44 -30.98 17.57 13.14
CA GLU A 44 -31.98 18.59 12.82
C GLU A 44 -33.16 18.00 12.03
N ASN A 45 -34.23 18.79 11.87
CA ASN A 45 -35.40 18.40 11.09
C ASN A 45 -35.23 18.57 9.56
N LYS A 46 -34.09 19.13 9.11
CA LYS A 46 -33.74 19.43 7.72
C LYS A 46 -32.22 19.35 7.52
N LEU A 47 -31.80 19.10 6.28
CA LEU A 47 -30.39 19.14 5.89
C LEU A 47 -29.83 20.57 5.92
N ALA A 48 -28.51 20.67 6.07
CA ALA A 48 -27.72 21.91 5.95
C ALA A 48 -28.01 23.04 6.97
N MET A 49 -28.73 22.78 8.06
CA MET A 49 -29.13 23.78 9.07
C MET A 49 -27.97 24.49 9.81
N HIS A 50 -26.73 23.98 9.72
CA HIS A 50 -25.55 24.60 10.33
C HIS A 50 -24.56 25.16 9.30
N GLN A 51 -23.28 24.76 9.34
CA GLN A 51 -22.20 25.36 8.54
C GLN A 51 -22.47 25.41 7.03
N SER A 52 -23.26 24.46 6.49
CA SER A 52 -23.61 24.40 5.06
C SER A 52 -24.67 25.40 4.61
N GLY A 53 -25.52 25.90 5.51
CA GLY A 53 -26.39 27.06 5.27
C GLY A 53 -25.79 28.38 5.77
N HIS A 54 -25.04 28.34 6.88
CA HIS A 54 -24.44 29.51 7.54
C HIS A 54 -23.01 29.80 7.04
N ASN A 55 -22.88 30.14 5.76
CA ASN A 55 -21.61 30.51 5.12
C ASN A 55 -21.77 31.63 4.09
N SER A 56 -20.68 32.03 3.45
CA SER A 56 -20.61 33.13 2.49
C SER A 56 -21.21 32.82 1.11
N GLY A 57 -21.53 31.56 0.79
CA GLY A 57 -22.04 31.16 -0.53
C GLY A 57 -20.97 31.05 -1.63
N VAL A 58 -19.69 31.31 -1.33
CA VAL A 58 -18.63 31.41 -2.35
C VAL A 58 -18.25 30.04 -2.92
N ILE A 59 -18.09 29.97 -4.24
CA ILE A 59 -17.45 28.87 -4.98
C ILE A 59 -15.98 29.27 -5.18
N HIS A 60 -15.08 28.73 -4.37
CA HIS A 60 -13.68 29.15 -4.30
C HIS A 60 -12.82 28.59 -5.44
N ALA A 61 -11.92 29.40 -5.99
CA ALA A 61 -11.07 28.98 -7.11
C ALA A 61 -9.72 28.33 -6.72
N GLY A 62 -9.38 28.16 -5.44
CA GLY A 62 -8.16 27.44 -5.01
C GLY A 62 -6.92 28.26 -4.62
N ILE A 63 -6.99 29.60 -4.68
CA ILE A 63 -5.82 30.51 -4.63
C ILE A 63 -4.98 30.40 -3.33
N TYR A 64 -5.61 30.30 -2.15
CA TYR A 64 -4.94 30.55 -0.87
C TYR A 64 -4.14 29.35 -0.32
N TYR A 65 -4.46 28.14 -0.78
CA TYR A 65 -4.07 26.90 -0.11
C TYR A 65 -2.64 26.48 -0.45
N LYS A 66 -1.94 25.85 0.51
CA LYS A 66 -0.57 25.37 0.31
C LYS A 66 -0.49 24.46 -0.93
N PRO A 67 0.43 24.69 -1.88
CA PRO A 67 0.63 23.81 -3.03
C PRO A 67 0.80 22.35 -2.62
N GLY A 68 0.21 21.44 -3.40
CA GLY A 68 0.21 20.01 -3.13
C GLY A 68 -0.80 19.52 -2.06
N SER A 69 -1.37 20.41 -1.23
CA SER A 69 -2.38 20.05 -0.20
C SER A 69 -3.69 19.50 -0.78
N LEU A 70 -4.47 18.80 0.05
CA LEU A 70 -5.82 18.35 -0.32
C LEU A 70 -6.73 19.55 -0.55
N LYS A 71 -6.67 20.60 0.30
CA LYS A 71 -7.42 21.85 0.08
C LYS A 71 -7.11 22.50 -1.27
N ALA A 72 -5.85 22.55 -1.71
CA ALA A 72 -5.51 23.08 -3.03
C ALA A 72 -6.15 22.24 -4.14
N LYS A 73 -5.78 20.96 -4.21
CA LYS A 73 -6.19 20.02 -5.27
C LYS A 73 -7.71 19.88 -5.38
N LEU A 74 -8.37 19.61 -4.25
CA LEU A 74 -9.81 19.33 -4.21
C LEU A 74 -10.67 20.60 -4.35
N CYS A 75 -10.12 21.80 -4.12
CA CYS A 75 -10.83 23.06 -4.36
C CYS A 75 -10.86 23.41 -5.84
N VAL A 76 -9.73 23.31 -6.54
CA VAL A 76 -9.68 23.54 -8.00
C VAL A 76 -10.52 22.52 -8.75
N GLN A 77 -10.38 21.23 -8.44
CA GLN A 77 -11.28 20.19 -8.98
C GLN A 77 -12.76 20.46 -8.59
N GLY A 78 -12.98 20.91 -7.35
CA GLY A 78 -14.31 21.15 -6.80
C GLY A 78 -15.05 22.31 -7.47
N LEU A 79 -14.33 23.34 -7.91
CA LEU A 79 -14.85 24.47 -8.70
C LEU A 79 -15.58 23.97 -9.94
N HIS A 80 -14.92 23.15 -10.75
CA HIS A 80 -15.47 22.61 -12.01
C HIS A 80 -16.66 21.68 -11.73
N LEU A 81 -16.50 20.70 -10.83
CA LEU A 81 -17.56 19.76 -10.45
C LEU A 81 -18.79 20.48 -9.87
N SER A 82 -18.61 21.59 -9.17
CA SER A 82 -19.72 22.38 -8.62
C SER A 82 -20.52 23.05 -9.73
N TYR A 83 -19.87 23.65 -10.73
CA TYR A 83 -20.57 24.24 -11.88
C TYR A 83 -21.29 23.18 -12.70
N GLU A 84 -20.61 22.09 -13.07
CA GLU A 84 -21.20 20.95 -13.80
C GLU A 84 -22.45 20.41 -13.09
N TYR A 85 -22.38 20.24 -11.77
CA TYR A 85 -23.52 19.77 -10.98
C TYR A 85 -24.67 20.79 -10.94
N CYS A 86 -24.36 22.08 -10.76
CA CYS A 86 -25.39 23.12 -10.74
C CYS A 86 -26.07 23.27 -12.11
N ASP A 87 -25.32 23.21 -13.20
CA ASP A 87 -25.87 23.21 -14.57
C ASP A 87 -26.78 21.99 -14.78
N ALA A 88 -26.31 20.78 -14.46
CA ALA A 88 -27.07 19.54 -14.62
C ALA A 88 -28.35 19.47 -13.77
N LYS A 89 -28.35 20.08 -12.58
CA LYS A 89 -29.51 20.13 -11.67
C LYS A 89 -30.31 21.44 -11.74
N LYS A 90 -29.94 22.36 -12.63
CA LYS A 90 -30.55 23.70 -12.82
C LYS A 90 -30.57 24.53 -11.52
N ILE A 91 -29.52 24.39 -10.69
CA ILE A 91 -29.33 25.16 -9.46
C ILE A 91 -28.74 26.52 -9.84
N PRO A 92 -29.35 27.65 -9.43
CA PRO A 92 -28.86 28.98 -9.81
C PRO A 92 -27.54 29.32 -9.10
N TYR A 93 -26.56 29.78 -9.86
CA TYR A 93 -25.29 30.34 -9.39
C TYR A 93 -24.92 31.59 -10.20
N LYS A 94 -23.91 32.35 -9.76
CA LYS A 94 -23.35 33.49 -10.51
C LYS A 94 -21.82 33.46 -10.49
N LYS A 95 -21.16 33.55 -11.65
CA LYS A 95 -19.70 33.73 -11.78
C LYS A 95 -19.35 35.21 -11.64
N VAL A 96 -19.38 35.70 -10.39
CA VAL A 96 -19.15 37.12 -10.06
C VAL A 96 -17.67 37.50 -9.94
N GLY A 97 -16.78 36.51 -10.02
CA GLY A 97 -15.34 36.66 -9.85
C GLY A 97 -14.90 37.05 -8.43
N LYS A 98 -13.61 37.29 -8.28
CA LYS A 98 -12.98 37.74 -7.04
C LYS A 98 -11.74 38.59 -7.27
N LEU A 99 -11.71 39.78 -6.69
CA LEU A 99 -10.50 40.58 -6.48
C LEU A 99 -9.92 40.31 -5.08
N ILE A 100 -8.61 40.16 -5.02
CA ILE A 100 -7.81 40.21 -3.79
C ILE A 100 -6.94 41.45 -3.91
N VAL A 101 -7.16 42.46 -3.07
CA VAL A 101 -6.67 43.83 -3.31
C VAL A 101 -5.60 44.20 -2.29
N ALA A 102 -4.46 44.67 -2.79
CA ALA A 102 -3.39 45.24 -1.99
C ALA A 102 -3.55 46.76 -1.87
N THR A 103 -3.49 47.26 -0.64
CA THR A 103 -3.68 48.68 -0.28
C THR A 103 -2.38 49.39 0.08
N ASN A 104 -1.28 48.65 0.21
CA ASN A 104 0.05 49.14 0.55
C ASN A 104 1.15 48.20 0.02
N SER A 105 2.41 48.64 0.04
CA SER A 105 3.53 47.92 -0.56
C SER A 105 3.87 46.56 0.08
N LEU A 106 3.58 46.38 1.38
CA LEU A 106 3.74 45.08 2.04
C LEU A 106 2.69 44.06 1.56
N GLU A 107 1.45 44.54 1.36
CA GLU A 107 0.39 43.73 0.76
C GLU A 107 0.69 43.39 -0.70
N GLN A 108 1.33 44.28 -1.48
CA GLN A 108 1.77 43.97 -2.85
C GLN A 108 2.78 42.82 -2.90
N GLN A 109 3.78 42.82 -2.01
CA GLN A 109 4.75 41.71 -1.93
C GLN A 109 4.04 40.38 -1.64
N ARG A 110 3.16 40.35 -0.62
CA ARG A 110 2.34 39.18 -0.27
C ARG A 110 1.37 38.77 -1.37
N LEU A 111 0.88 39.71 -2.19
CA LEU A 111 0.01 39.45 -3.33
C LEU A 111 0.77 38.73 -4.47
N ALA A 112 2.05 39.03 -4.67
CA ALA A 112 2.90 38.33 -5.63
C ALA A 112 3.13 36.86 -5.23
N ASP A 113 3.43 36.60 -3.95
CA ASP A 113 3.53 35.22 -3.41
C ASP A 113 2.21 34.44 -3.60
N LEU A 114 1.08 35.12 -3.40
CA LEU A 114 -0.26 34.54 -3.55
C LEU A 114 -0.64 34.29 -5.01
N HIS A 115 -0.15 35.12 -5.94
CA HIS A 115 -0.29 34.90 -7.39
C HIS A 115 0.51 33.67 -7.82
N GLN A 116 1.78 33.56 -7.41
CA GLN A 116 2.63 32.39 -7.68
C GLN A 116 2.01 31.09 -7.14
N ARG A 117 1.51 31.11 -5.90
CA ARG A 117 0.74 30.00 -5.30
C ARG A 117 -0.50 29.64 -6.12
N GLY A 118 -1.21 30.62 -6.66
CA GLY A 118 -2.36 30.40 -7.54
C GLY A 118 -1.98 29.72 -8.86
N ILE A 119 -0.83 30.07 -9.44
CA ILE A 119 -0.29 29.40 -10.64
C ILE A 119 0.07 27.95 -10.32
N GLU A 120 0.78 27.69 -9.21
CA GLU A 120 1.16 26.34 -8.76
C GLU A 120 -0.06 25.45 -8.43
N ASN A 121 -1.12 26.05 -7.90
CA ASN A 121 -2.40 25.39 -7.68
C ASN A 121 -3.22 25.18 -8.96
N GLN A 122 -2.80 25.71 -10.11
CA GLN A 122 -3.50 25.66 -11.40
C GLN A 122 -4.87 26.37 -11.37
N VAL A 123 -4.95 27.52 -10.70
CA VAL A 123 -6.15 28.35 -10.67
C VAL A 123 -6.41 28.93 -12.08
N PRO A 124 -7.58 28.68 -12.71
CA PRO A 124 -7.83 29.10 -14.08
C PRO A 124 -7.96 30.62 -14.22
N ASP A 125 -7.38 31.15 -15.31
CA ASP A 125 -7.44 32.55 -15.75
C ASP A 125 -7.13 33.60 -14.66
N LEU A 126 -6.23 33.24 -13.74
CA LEU A 126 -5.78 34.12 -12.66
C LEU A 126 -4.91 35.27 -13.21
N GLN A 127 -5.23 36.52 -12.89
CA GLN A 127 -4.59 37.71 -13.47
C GLN A 127 -4.12 38.70 -12.40
N LEU A 128 -2.87 39.16 -12.49
CA LEU A 128 -2.35 40.27 -11.69
C LEU A 128 -2.68 41.61 -12.36
N LEU A 129 -3.50 42.43 -11.71
CA LEU A 129 -3.96 43.74 -12.15
C LEU A 129 -3.14 44.85 -11.50
N LYS A 130 -2.35 45.58 -12.31
CA LYS A 130 -1.48 46.67 -11.85
C LYS A 130 -2.17 48.03 -11.90
N GLY A 131 -2.20 48.72 -10.76
CA GLY A 131 -2.76 50.08 -10.64
C GLY A 131 -4.29 50.14 -10.51
N VAL A 132 -4.76 51.24 -9.92
CA VAL A 132 -6.18 51.48 -9.63
C VAL A 132 -7.08 51.45 -10.88
N GLU A 133 -6.57 51.88 -12.04
CA GLU A 133 -7.33 51.85 -13.30
C GLU A 133 -7.65 50.44 -13.79
N ALA A 134 -6.75 49.47 -13.56
CA ALA A 134 -7.03 48.07 -13.88
C ALA A 134 -8.05 47.47 -12.90
N ILE A 135 -7.97 47.82 -11.62
CA ILE A 135 -8.93 47.42 -10.58
C ILE A 135 -10.33 47.95 -10.90
N LYS A 136 -10.46 49.24 -11.23
CA LYS A 136 -11.74 49.91 -11.50
C LYS A 136 -12.46 49.44 -12.76
N LYS A 137 -11.74 48.86 -13.73
CA LYS A 137 -12.38 48.19 -14.88
C LYS A 137 -13.21 46.97 -14.46
N ILE A 138 -12.85 46.33 -13.35
CA ILE A 138 -13.57 45.19 -12.78
C ILE A 138 -14.57 45.66 -11.71
N GLU A 139 -14.11 46.38 -10.70
CA GLU A 139 -14.92 46.95 -9.60
C GLU A 139 -14.78 48.49 -9.56
N PRO A 140 -15.67 49.25 -10.22
CA PRO A 140 -15.50 50.71 -10.43
C PRO A 140 -15.33 51.55 -9.16
N TYR A 141 -15.87 51.07 -8.03
CA TYR A 141 -15.82 51.76 -6.73
C TYR A 141 -14.68 51.25 -5.83
N CYS A 142 -13.95 50.22 -6.26
CA CYS A 142 -12.82 49.68 -5.51
C CYS A 142 -11.56 50.51 -5.74
N GLN A 143 -10.79 50.70 -4.67
CA GLN A 143 -9.47 51.32 -4.66
C GLN A 143 -8.42 50.32 -4.16
N GLY A 144 -7.18 50.54 -4.57
CA GLY A 144 -6.03 49.68 -4.27
C GLY A 144 -4.84 50.04 -5.16
N VAL A 145 -3.66 49.54 -4.82
CA VAL A 145 -2.42 49.76 -5.57
C VAL A 145 -2.22 48.66 -6.63
N GLU A 146 -2.59 47.43 -6.29
CA GLU A 146 -2.50 46.24 -7.15
C GLU A 146 -3.55 45.22 -6.68
N ALA A 147 -4.02 44.34 -7.57
CA ALA A 147 -4.97 43.28 -7.20
C ALA A 147 -4.76 42.00 -7.98
N LEU A 148 -5.19 40.88 -7.41
CA LEU A 148 -5.24 39.57 -8.06
C LEU A 148 -6.70 39.24 -8.40
N TRP A 149 -7.00 39.09 -9.69
CA TRP A 149 -8.33 38.80 -10.21
C TRP A 149 -8.48 37.32 -10.56
N SER A 150 -9.53 36.69 -10.02
CA SER A 150 -9.94 35.33 -10.33
C SER A 150 -11.36 35.34 -10.93
N PRO A 151 -11.51 35.28 -12.26
CA PRO A 151 -12.80 35.44 -12.92
C PRO A 151 -13.76 34.27 -12.66
N HIS A 152 -13.25 33.07 -12.40
CA HIS A 152 -14.07 31.87 -12.18
C HIS A 152 -14.60 31.70 -10.76
N THR A 153 -14.19 32.54 -9.80
CA THR A 153 -14.79 32.51 -8.45
C THR A 153 -16.28 32.86 -8.54
N GLY A 154 -17.14 32.08 -7.90
CA GLY A 154 -18.59 32.22 -8.01
C GLY A 154 -19.31 32.36 -6.68
N ILE A 155 -20.64 32.46 -6.75
CA ILE A 155 -21.54 32.39 -5.60
C ILE A 155 -22.73 31.48 -5.91
N VAL A 156 -23.22 30.75 -4.89
CA VAL A 156 -24.33 29.80 -4.92
C VAL A 156 -24.95 29.67 -3.52
N ASP A 157 -26.17 29.16 -3.43
CA ASP A 157 -26.73 28.70 -2.16
C ASP A 157 -26.25 27.26 -1.85
N TRP A 158 -25.25 27.14 -0.97
CA TRP A 158 -24.74 25.83 -0.55
C TRP A 158 -25.74 25.01 0.29
N GLY A 159 -26.75 25.64 0.90
CA GLY A 159 -27.85 24.95 1.57
C GLY A 159 -28.76 24.26 0.55
N LEU A 160 -29.14 24.96 -0.51
CA LEU A 160 -29.88 24.40 -1.64
C LEU A 160 -29.10 23.27 -2.34
N VAL A 161 -27.80 23.46 -2.60
CA VAL A 161 -26.94 22.40 -3.18
C VAL A 161 -26.92 21.15 -2.29
N THR A 162 -26.84 21.32 -0.97
CA THR A 162 -26.88 20.20 -0.02
C THR A 162 -28.23 19.49 -0.03
N GLN A 163 -29.35 20.22 -0.11
CA GLN A 163 -30.69 19.62 -0.24
C GLN A 163 -30.83 18.82 -1.54
N HIS A 164 -30.28 19.33 -2.65
CA HIS A 164 -30.21 18.58 -3.91
C HIS A 164 -29.33 17.32 -3.78
N TYR A 165 -28.21 17.36 -3.05
CA TYR A 165 -27.44 16.13 -2.79
C TYR A 165 -28.23 15.09 -1.99
N GLY A 166 -28.99 15.52 -0.98
CA GLY A 166 -29.89 14.65 -0.22
C GLY A 166 -31.00 14.04 -1.09
N LYS A 167 -31.59 14.84 -1.99
CA LYS A 167 -32.57 14.37 -2.98
C LYS A 167 -31.97 13.33 -3.94
N ASP A 168 -30.80 13.60 -4.51
CA ASP A 168 -30.10 12.66 -5.39
C ASP A 168 -29.78 11.31 -4.71
N PHE A 169 -29.59 11.32 -3.39
CA PHE A 169 -29.36 10.14 -2.56
C PHE A 169 -30.66 9.37 -2.27
N THR A 170 -31.76 10.06 -1.92
CA THR A 170 -33.05 9.40 -1.66
C THR A 170 -33.70 8.86 -2.95
N GLU A 171 -33.55 9.54 -4.08
CA GLU A 171 -33.94 9.05 -5.42
C GLU A 171 -33.21 7.75 -5.82
N ARG A 172 -32.15 7.37 -5.09
CA ARG A 172 -31.36 6.14 -5.29
C ARG A 172 -31.57 5.09 -4.20
N GLY A 173 -32.60 5.24 -3.37
CA GLY A 173 -32.94 4.28 -2.30
C GLY A 173 -32.13 4.43 -1.03
N GLY A 174 -31.47 5.58 -0.81
CA GLY A 174 -30.82 5.93 0.45
C GLY A 174 -31.79 6.57 1.45
N ASP A 175 -31.73 6.18 2.72
CA ASP A 175 -32.64 6.69 3.76
C ASP A 175 -32.07 7.92 4.49
N ILE A 176 -32.93 8.89 4.84
CA ILE A 176 -32.52 10.04 5.67
C ILE A 176 -33.37 10.09 6.95
N HIS A 177 -32.73 9.88 8.09
CA HIS A 177 -33.34 9.96 9.42
C HIS A 177 -33.06 11.32 10.05
N PHE A 178 -34.06 12.20 9.99
CA PHE A 178 -34.06 13.48 10.68
C PHE A 178 -34.39 13.34 12.17
N ASN A 179 -34.03 14.35 12.97
CA ASN A 179 -34.19 14.35 14.43
C ASN A 179 -33.44 13.19 15.13
N PHE A 180 -32.33 12.73 14.53
CA PHE A 180 -31.47 11.65 15.02
C PHE A 180 -30.16 12.24 15.58
N GLU A 181 -30.22 12.84 16.77
CA GLU A 181 -29.02 13.32 17.48
C GLU A 181 -28.23 12.12 18.03
N VAL A 182 -27.21 11.67 17.29
CA VAL A 182 -26.33 10.55 17.68
C VAL A 182 -25.65 10.85 19.01
N ASN A 183 -25.82 9.95 19.99
CA ASN A 183 -25.27 10.07 21.34
C ASN A 183 -24.38 8.89 21.78
N GLY A 184 -24.19 7.89 20.91
CA GLY A 184 -23.35 6.74 21.25
C GLY A 184 -23.17 5.75 20.10
N PHE A 185 -22.05 5.03 20.16
CA PHE A 185 -21.75 3.87 19.34
C PHE A 185 -21.52 2.68 20.28
N LYS A 186 -22.06 1.52 19.94
CA LYS A 186 -21.89 0.28 20.70
C LYS A 186 -21.66 -0.89 19.76
N GLU A 187 -20.97 -1.92 20.24
CA GLU A 187 -20.96 -3.20 19.55
C GLU A 187 -22.36 -3.80 19.55
N SER A 188 -22.72 -4.38 18.41
CA SER A 188 -23.92 -5.17 18.22
C SER A 188 -23.60 -6.64 18.54
N GLY A 189 -24.55 -7.37 19.13
CA GLY A 189 -24.45 -8.84 19.23
C GLY A 189 -24.65 -9.56 17.89
N ASP A 190 -24.84 -8.81 16.80
CA ASP A 190 -25.06 -9.28 15.44
C ASP A 190 -23.82 -9.02 14.59
N SER A 191 -23.19 -10.10 14.12
CA SER A 191 -21.98 -10.05 13.30
C SER A 191 -22.21 -9.49 11.89
N SER A 192 -23.44 -9.50 11.39
CA SER A 192 -23.79 -8.93 10.08
C SER A 192 -23.86 -7.40 10.13
N TYR A 193 -24.22 -6.84 11.28
CA TYR A 193 -24.30 -5.40 11.53
C TYR A 193 -23.67 -5.04 12.90
N PRO A 194 -22.32 -5.13 13.01
CA PRO A 194 -21.58 -5.10 14.27
C PRO A 194 -21.56 -3.77 15.02
N VAL A 195 -22.06 -2.67 14.45
CA VAL A 195 -22.12 -1.35 15.12
C VAL A 195 -23.57 -0.93 15.30
N THR A 196 -23.99 -0.70 16.54
CA THR A 196 -25.26 -0.02 16.87
C THR A 196 -24.98 1.47 17.11
N ILE A 197 -25.69 2.34 16.40
CA ILE A 197 -25.66 3.79 16.62
C ILE A 197 -26.94 4.19 17.34
N THR A 198 -26.82 4.85 18.50
CA THR A 198 -27.97 5.32 19.29
C THR A 198 -28.19 6.82 19.13
N ALA A 199 -29.46 7.21 19.13
CA ALA A 199 -29.91 8.59 19.23
C ALA A 199 -30.27 8.95 20.68
N LYS A 200 -30.20 10.25 20.98
CA LYS A 200 -30.60 10.84 22.26
C LYS A 200 -32.07 10.62 22.64
N ASN A 201 -32.96 10.43 21.66
CA ASN A 201 -34.37 10.11 21.88
C ASN A 201 -34.65 8.60 22.04
N GLY A 202 -33.61 7.75 22.06
CA GLY A 202 -33.72 6.29 22.23
C GLY A 202 -33.83 5.51 20.92
N ASN A 203 -34.02 6.16 19.76
CA ASN A 203 -33.95 5.48 18.47
C ASN A 203 -32.55 4.91 18.23
N PHE A 204 -32.45 3.84 17.44
CA PHE A 204 -31.16 3.27 17.05
C PHE A 204 -31.21 2.67 15.64
N VAL A 205 -30.04 2.55 15.02
CA VAL A 205 -29.83 1.80 13.78
C VAL A 205 -28.63 0.88 13.94
N LYS A 206 -28.59 -0.22 13.20
CA LYS A 206 -27.40 -1.07 13.12
C LYS A 206 -26.69 -0.87 11.78
N THR A 207 -25.37 -1.02 11.77
CA THR A 207 -24.55 -0.85 10.57
C THR A 207 -23.25 -1.66 10.58
N LYS A 208 -22.70 -1.91 9.40
CA LYS A 208 -21.34 -2.48 9.23
C LYS A 208 -20.25 -1.43 9.38
N TYR A 209 -20.51 -0.23 8.87
CA TYR A 209 -19.55 0.89 8.83
C TYR A 209 -20.23 2.24 9.10
N VAL A 210 -19.42 3.23 9.45
CA VAL A 210 -19.87 4.60 9.72
C VAL A 210 -18.92 5.62 9.06
N LEU A 211 -19.47 6.65 8.43
CA LEU A 211 -18.77 7.89 8.13
C LEU A 211 -19.34 9.00 9.02
N THR A 212 -18.54 9.65 9.86
CA THR A 212 -19.00 10.86 10.57
C THR A 212 -18.60 12.13 9.84
N CYS A 213 -19.54 13.05 9.70
CA CYS A 213 -19.40 14.37 9.08
C CYS A 213 -19.97 15.45 10.00
N GLY A 214 -19.80 15.29 11.33
CA GLY A 214 -20.45 16.10 12.36
C GLY A 214 -20.00 17.56 12.49
N GLY A 215 -19.05 18.02 11.67
CA GLY A 215 -18.60 19.42 11.64
C GLY A 215 -18.19 19.95 13.01
N LEU A 216 -19.03 20.83 13.59
CA LEU A 216 -18.88 21.41 14.93
C LEU A 216 -18.84 20.39 16.08
N HIS A 217 -19.15 19.11 15.84
CA HIS A 217 -19.09 18.01 16.82
C HIS A 217 -18.20 16.84 16.38
N SER A 218 -17.29 17.04 15.42
CA SER A 218 -16.47 15.95 14.87
C SER A 218 -15.54 15.27 15.90
N ASP A 219 -15.03 16.03 16.87
CA ASP A 219 -14.23 15.54 18.01
C ASP A 219 -15.09 14.76 19.03
N ILE A 220 -16.32 15.21 19.28
CA ILE A 220 -17.27 14.51 20.17
C ILE A 220 -17.69 13.16 19.56
N LEU A 221 -18.00 13.13 18.25
CA LEU A 221 -18.34 11.87 17.57
C LEU A 221 -17.17 10.89 17.51
N SER A 222 -15.92 11.38 17.54
CA SER A 222 -14.72 10.55 17.68
C SER A 222 -14.58 9.97 19.10
N GLU A 223 -14.76 10.78 20.13
CA GLU A 223 -14.76 10.31 21.52
C GLU A 223 -15.86 9.26 21.77
N LEU A 224 -17.07 9.49 21.23
CA LEU A 224 -18.20 8.56 21.35
C LEU A 224 -18.00 7.22 20.65
N SER A 225 -17.13 7.12 19.63
CA SER A 225 -16.78 5.86 18.96
C SER A 225 -15.59 5.14 19.60
N GLY A 226 -15.05 5.67 20.71
CA GLY A 226 -13.84 5.18 21.38
C GLY A 226 -12.54 5.63 20.73
N CYS A 227 -12.59 6.62 19.84
CA CYS A 227 -11.43 7.13 19.10
C CYS A 227 -10.82 8.37 19.79
N SER A 228 -9.67 8.83 19.31
CA SER A 228 -9.01 10.02 19.88
C SER A 228 -9.86 11.26 19.66
N ARG A 229 -10.10 12.01 20.74
CA ARG A 229 -10.77 13.31 20.68
C ARG A 229 -9.89 14.40 20.04
N GLU A 230 -8.61 14.14 19.79
CA GLU A 230 -7.71 15.04 19.06
C GLU A 230 -7.78 14.79 17.54
N PRO A 231 -7.70 15.84 16.69
CA PRO A 231 -7.71 17.26 17.04
C PRO A 231 -9.07 17.69 17.59
N ARG A 232 -9.07 18.65 18.54
CA ARG A 232 -10.29 19.16 19.15
C ARG A 232 -10.90 20.28 18.32
N ILE A 233 -12.23 20.43 18.39
CA ILE A 233 -12.94 21.53 17.72
C ILE A 233 -13.16 22.70 18.68
N VAL A 234 -12.63 23.87 18.29
CA VAL A 234 -12.93 25.17 18.91
C VAL A 234 -13.94 25.91 18.02
N PRO A 235 -15.08 26.36 18.54
CA PRO A 235 -16.08 27.08 17.74
C PRO A 235 -15.75 28.58 17.65
N ILE A 236 -15.51 29.04 16.42
CA ILE A 236 -15.21 30.46 16.13
C ILE A 236 -16.37 31.04 15.32
N ARG A 237 -17.13 31.98 15.91
CA ARG A 237 -18.20 32.68 15.20
C ARG A 237 -17.61 33.75 14.28
N GLY A 238 -18.05 33.75 13.04
CA GLY A 238 -17.88 34.84 12.09
C GLY A 238 -19.19 35.55 11.85
N GLU A 239 -19.24 36.84 12.19
CA GLU A 239 -20.40 37.72 12.10
C GLU A 239 -20.27 38.62 10.87
N TYR A 240 -21.36 38.77 10.13
CA TYR A 240 -21.44 39.64 8.96
C TYR A 240 -22.23 40.92 9.29
N LEU A 241 -21.92 41.99 8.60
CA LEU A 241 -22.79 43.14 8.42
C LEU A 241 -23.50 43.02 7.06
N LEU A 242 -24.63 43.69 6.90
CA LEU A 242 -25.31 43.84 5.60
C LEU A 242 -25.06 45.25 5.08
N LEU A 243 -24.75 45.37 3.80
CA LEU A 243 -24.76 46.65 3.09
C LEU A 243 -26.20 47.06 2.78
N ASN A 244 -26.50 48.34 2.90
CA ASN A 244 -27.79 48.94 2.55
C ASN A 244 -28.16 48.58 1.10
N PRO A 245 -29.37 48.05 0.81
CA PRO A 245 -29.79 47.69 -0.54
C PRO A 245 -29.60 48.79 -1.58
N LYS A 246 -29.76 50.07 -1.19
CA LYS A 246 -29.53 51.23 -2.08
C LYS A 246 -28.06 51.45 -2.46
N LYS A 247 -27.13 50.76 -1.82
CA LYS A 247 -25.67 50.83 -2.02
C LYS A 247 -25.05 49.54 -2.56
N CYS A 248 -25.83 48.46 -2.71
CA CYS A 248 -25.31 47.18 -3.24
C CYS A 248 -24.71 47.29 -4.65
N TYR A 249 -25.07 48.32 -5.44
CA TYR A 249 -24.44 48.61 -6.74
C TYR A 249 -22.92 48.90 -6.67
N LEU A 250 -22.39 49.21 -5.49
CA LEU A 250 -20.96 49.47 -5.27
C LEU A 250 -20.08 48.21 -5.40
N VAL A 251 -20.68 47.01 -5.37
CA VAL A 251 -19.97 45.71 -5.34
C VAL A 251 -20.58 44.79 -6.39
N LYS A 252 -19.82 44.47 -7.45
CA LYS A 252 -20.27 43.53 -8.50
C LYS A 252 -19.90 42.08 -8.19
N GLY A 253 -18.78 41.88 -7.49
CA GLY A 253 -18.12 40.61 -7.22
C GLY A 253 -17.47 40.56 -5.84
N ASN A 254 -16.67 39.51 -5.60
CA ASN A 254 -16.04 39.32 -4.30
C ASN A 254 -14.81 40.23 -4.13
N ILE A 255 -14.77 41.09 -3.12
CA ILE A 255 -13.62 41.98 -2.84
C ILE A 255 -13.00 41.58 -1.51
N TYR A 256 -11.78 41.07 -1.55
CA TYR A 256 -11.06 40.50 -0.41
C TYR A 256 -9.74 41.22 -0.11
N PRO A 257 -9.32 41.25 1.17
CA PRO A 257 -7.97 41.67 1.55
C PRO A 257 -6.92 40.64 1.13
N VAL A 258 -5.68 41.09 0.96
CA VAL A 258 -4.50 40.22 1.00
C VAL A 258 -4.41 39.57 2.39
N PRO A 259 -4.27 38.23 2.51
CA PRO A 259 -4.24 37.56 3.80
C PRO A 259 -2.97 37.90 4.59
N ASP A 260 -3.08 38.01 5.91
CA ASP A 260 -1.88 37.96 6.76
C ASP A 260 -1.46 36.49 6.95
N PRO A 261 -0.19 36.12 6.70
CA PRO A 261 0.29 34.75 6.89
C PRO A 261 0.09 34.19 8.31
N LYS A 262 0.02 35.04 9.34
CA LYS A 262 -0.26 34.61 10.73
C LYS A 262 -1.73 34.22 10.93
N PHE A 263 -2.64 34.79 10.14
CA PHE A 263 -4.08 34.58 10.24
C PHE A 263 -4.77 34.55 8.87
N PRO A 264 -4.54 33.54 8.02
CA PRO A 264 -5.02 33.51 6.63
C PRO A 264 -6.56 33.42 6.50
N PHE A 265 -7.28 33.26 7.62
CA PHE A 265 -8.74 33.19 7.73
C PHE A 265 -9.39 34.47 8.30
N LEU A 266 -8.58 35.46 8.68
CA LEU A 266 -9.01 36.79 9.14
C LEU A 266 -8.93 37.81 8.00
N GLY A 267 -9.87 38.75 8.00
CA GLY A 267 -9.98 39.79 6.98
C GLY A 267 -11.41 39.97 6.53
N VAL A 268 -11.95 41.16 6.76
CA VAL A 268 -13.35 41.50 6.42
C VAL A 268 -13.44 41.80 4.93
N HIS A 269 -14.37 41.15 4.23
CA HIS A 269 -14.48 41.18 2.78
C HIS A 269 -15.91 41.49 2.33
N PHE A 270 -16.08 41.92 1.07
CA PHE A 270 -17.39 42.13 0.45
C PHE A 270 -17.79 40.87 -0.32
N THR A 271 -18.99 40.36 -0.05
CA THR A 271 -19.53 39.15 -0.71
C THR A 271 -20.95 39.41 -1.21
N PRO A 272 -21.17 39.53 -2.54
CA PRO A 272 -22.51 39.55 -3.10
C PRO A 272 -23.19 38.19 -2.92
N ARG A 273 -24.52 38.19 -2.85
CA ARG A 273 -25.34 37.00 -2.61
C ARG A 273 -26.29 36.71 -3.76
N MET A 274 -26.84 35.50 -3.78
CA MET A 274 -27.78 35.08 -4.81
C MET A 274 -29.07 35.93 -4.81
N ASP A 275 -29.53 36.34 -3.62
CA ASP A 275 -30.66 37.24 -3.38
C ASP A 275 -30.40 38.72 -3.70
N GLY A 276 -29.16 39.09 -4.08
CA GLY A 276 -28.76 40.46 -4.36
C GLY A 276 -28.28 41.27 -3.16
N SER A 277 -28.34 40.72 -1.94
CA SER A 277 -27.70 41.35 -0.77
C SER A 277 -26.18 41.31 -0.87
N VAL A 278 -25.49 42.21 -0.16
CA VAL A 278 -24.02 42.20 -0.03
C VAL A 278 -23.66 42.09 1.44
N TRP A 279 -22.97 41.00 1.79
CA TRP A 279 -22.52 40.73 3.14
C TRP A 279 -21.08 41.23 3.31
N LEU A 280 -20.80 41.83 4.47
CA LEU A 280 -19.53 42.46 4.81
C LEU A 280 -18.91 41.76 6.02
N GLY A 281 -17.71 41.22 5.89
CA GLY A 281 -17.10 40.36 6.91
C GLY A 281 -16.75 38.98 6.34
N PRO A 282 -16.65 37.92 7.17
CA PRO A 282 -16.92 37.92 8.59
C PRO A 282 -15.74 38.46 9.41
N ASN A 283 -16.00 38.89 10.65
CA ASN A 283 -14.97 38.95 11.70
C ASN A 283 -14.60 37.53 12.19
N ALA A 284 -13.79 37.39 13.24
CA ALA A 284 -13.69 36.12 13.97
C ALA A 284 -13.64 36.31 15.49
N VAL A 285 -14.68 35.86 16.19
CA VAL A 285 -14.83 35.93 17.65
C VAL A 285 -15.08 34.53 18.24
N PRO A 286 -14.70 34.27 19.50
CA PRO A 286 -15.04 33.01 20.16
C PRO A 286 -16.55 32.85 20.28
N ALA A 287 -17.06 31.63 20.02
CA ALA A 287 -18.44 31.28 20.34
C ALA A 287 -18.49 30.55 21.70
N PHE A 288 -19.47 30.90 22.55
CA PHE A 288 -19.65 30.29 23.87
C PHE A 288 -20.52 29.01 23.85
N ARG A 289 -20.80 28.53 22.64
CA ARG A 289 -21.46 27.27 22.30
C ARG A 289 -21.00 26.89 20.89
N ARG A 290 -20.91 25.60 20.58
CA ARG A 290 -20.56 25.05 19.26
C ARG A 290 -21.50 25.56 18.18
N GLU A 291 -22.79 25.65 18.50
CA GLU A 291 -23.84 26.26 17.66
C GLU A 291 -24.21 27.67 18.16
N GLY A 292 -23.22 28.44 18.64
CA GLY A 292 -23.43 29.77 19.24
C GLY A 292 -23.46 30.91 18.23
N TYR A 293 -24.61 31.13 17.60
CA TYR A 293 -24.79 32.14 16.53
C TYR A 293 -24.91 33.59 17.05
N THR A 294 -25.20 33.79 18.33
CA THR A 294 -25.31 35.09 19.00
C THR A 294 -24.46 35.16 20.27
N TRP A 295 -24.25 36.35 20.84
CA TRP A 295 -23.54 36.52 22.11
C TRP A 295 -24.26 35.89 23.32
N PHE A 296 -25.57 35.64 23.21
CA PHE A 296 -26.37 35.05 24.28
C PHE A 296 -26.43 33.51 24.22
N ASP A 297 -25.95 32.90 23.14
CA ASP A 297 -25.87 31.44 23.00
C ASP A 297 -24.68 30.88 23.80
N ILE A 298 -24.92 30.65 25.09
CA ILE A 298 -23.92 30.19 26.05
C ILE A 298 -24.27 28.75 26.50
N ASN A 299 -23.32 27.83 26.37
CA ASN A 299 -23.35 26.54 27.05
C ASN A 299 -22.16 26.44 28.02
N PRO A 300 -22.39 26.50 29.35
CA PRO A 300 -21.32 26.45 30.35
C PRO A 300 -20.40 25.22 30.22
N LYS A 301 -20.95 24.05 29.86
CA LYS A 301 -20.16 22.81 29.71
C LYS A 301 -19.20 22.90 28.52
N GLU A 302 -19.68 23.39 27.38
CA GLU A 302 -18.86 23.57 26.17
C GLU A 302 -17.84 24.70 26.34
N LEU A 303 -18.20 25.77 27.05
CA LEU A 303 -17.30 26.87 27.37
C LEU A 303 -16.16 26.43 28.28
N ILE A 304 -16.44 25.65 29.34
CA ILE A 304 -15.41 25.09 30.23
C ILE A 304 -14.53 24.08 29.47
N ASP A 305 -15.09 23.23 28.61
CA ASP A 305 -14.33 22.29 27.77
C ASP A 305 -13.39 23.01 26.79
N ALA A 306 -13.81 24.14 26.21
CA ALA A 306 -12.96 24.98 25.37
C ALA A 306 -11.88 25.72 26.18
N LEU A 307 -12.23 26.35 27.31
CA LEU A 307 -11.31 27.13 28.14
C LEU A 307 -10.27 26.27 28.88
N SER A 308 -10.63 25.05 29.25
CA SER A 308 -9.69 24.07 29.86
C SER A 308 -8.75 23.44 28.84
N TYR A 309 -9.01 23.59 27.53
CA TYR A 309 -8.18 22.97 26.51
C TYR A 309 -6.85 23.71 26.29
N ARG A 310 -5.73 23.02 26.58
CA ARG A 310 -4.36 23.53 26.44
C ARG A 310 -4.05 24.12 25.06
N GLY A 311 -4.57 23.52 23.99
CA GLY A 311 -4.41 24.04 22.63
C GLY A 311 -5.07 25.41 22.45
N TYR A 312 -6.31 25.56 22.91
CA TYR A 312 -7.03 26.83 22.85
C TYR A 312 -6.37 27.90 23.73
N GLN A 313 -5.92 27.55 24.94
CA GLN A 313 -5.16 28.45 25.81
C GLN A 313 -3.90 28.98 25.10
N LYS A 314 -3.08 28.10 24.51
CA LYS A 314 -1.89 28.49 23.74
C LYS A 314 -2.24 29.41 22.57
N LEU A 315 -3.29 29.10 21.80
CA LEU A 315 -3.74 29.94 20.69
C LEU A 315 -4.19 31.32 21.19
N ALA A 316 -4.95 31.38 22.29
CA ALA A 316 -5.44 32.63 22.88
C ALA A 316 -4.28 33.50 23.40
N PHE A 317 -3.38 32.94 24.21
CA PHE A 317 -2.23 33.68 24.76
C PHE A 317 -1.30 34.23 23.67
N ARG A 318 -1.00 33.45 22.62
CA ARG A 318 -0.18 33.90 21.48
C ARG A 318 -0.79 35.10 20.73
N ASN A 319 -2.12 35.24 20.77
CA ASN A 319 -2.86 36.12 19.87
C ASN A 319 -3.81 37.10 20.61
N VAL A 320 -3.61 37.32 21.91
CA VAL A 320 -4.52 38.09 22.79
C VAL A 320 -4.90 39.46 22.22
N THR A 321 -3.92 40.20 21.69
CA THR A 321 -4.14 41.54 21.12
C THR A 321 -5.09 41.51 19.91
N TYR A 322 -4.93 40.51 19.03
CA TYR A 322 -5.80 40.33 17.87
C TYR A 322 -7.20 39.86 18.29
N GLY A 323 -7.29 38.94 19.26
CA GLY A 323 -8.57 38.47 19.81
C GLY A 323 -9.40 39.61 20.40
N ILE A 324 -8.78 40.50 21.20
CA ILE A 324 -9.44 41.69 21.75
C ILE A 324 -9.91 42.62 20.63
N GLN A 325 -9.09 42.87 19.61
CA GLN A 325 -9.47 43.72 18.48
C GLN A 325 -10.68 43.18 17.71
N GLU A 326 -10.75 41.88 17.43
CA GLU A 326 -11.89 41.27 16.74
C GLU A 326 -13.17 41.27 17.60
N VAL A 327 -13.05 41.05 18.92
CA VAL A 327 -14.17 41.22 19.86
C VAL A 327 -14.64 42.69 19.89
N MET A 328 -13.73 43.66 19.88
CA MET A 328 -14.10 45.07 19.77
C MET A 328 -14.80 45.39 18.46
N LYS A 329 -14.37 44.82 17.31
CA LYS A 329 -15.09 44.96 16.03
C LYS A 329 -16.48 44.34 16.09
N SER A 330 -16.64 43.22 16.79
CA SER A 330 -17.96 42.61 17.04
C SER A 330 -18.91 43.54 17.79
N PHE A 331 -18.47 44.28 18.82
CA PHE A 331 -19.35 45.24 19.49
C PHE A 331 -19.50 46.55 18.69
N PHE A 332 -18.41 47.08 18.11
CA PHE A 332 -18.36 48.37 17.44
C PHE A 332 -18.16 48.23 15.93
N SER A 333 -19.27 48.09 15.18
CA SER A 333 -19.28 47.91 13.72
C SER A 333 -18.53 49.00 12.94
N ARG A 334 -18.38 50.22 13.50
CA ARG A 334 -17.54 51.29 12.92
C ARG A 334 -16.06 50.92 12.77
N LEU A 335 -15.53 50.03 13.61
CA LEU A 335 -14.15 49.55 13.50
C LEU A 335 -14.00 48.60 12.29
N GLN A 336 -14.96 47.70 12.10
CA GLN A 336 -15.03 46.83 10.92
C GLN A 336 -15.27 47.64 9.62
N LEU A 337 -16.11 48.68 9.67
CA LEU A 337 -16.31 49.61 8.57
C LEU A 337 -14.98 50.28 8.12
N LYS A 338 -14.15 50.70 9.07
CA LYS A 338 -12.85 51.34 8.79
C LYS A 338 -11.88 50.41 8.04
N ASP A 339 -11.95 49.10 8.28
CA ASP A 339 -11.17 48.12 7.49
C ASP A 339 -11.73 47.95 6.06
N LEU A 340 -13.06 47.99 5.90
CA LEU A 340 -13.73 47.88 4.59
C LEU A 340 -13.56 49.14 3.72
N GLN A 341 -13.51 50.32 4.35
CA GLN A 341 -13.31 51.61 3.68
C GLN A 341 -11.96 51.74 2.96
N LYS A 342 -10.98 50.88 3.27
CA LYS A 342 -9.70 50.80 2.53
C LYS A 342 -9.91 50.38 1.06
N TYR A 343 -10.99 49.66 0.78
CA TYR A 343 -11.34 49.17 -0.55
C TYR A 343 -12.42 50.01 -1.21
N ILE A 344 -13.50 50.35 -0.48
CA ILE A 344 -14.58 51.21 -0.99
C ILE A 344 -14.77 52.37 0.00
N PRO A 345 -14.16 53.55 -0.22
CA PRO A 345 -14.26 54.67 0.73
C PRO A 345 -15.66 55.27 0.87
N GLU A 346 -16.55 55.06 -0.11
CA GLU A 346 -17.89 55.67 -0.19
C GLU A 346 -18.92 55.10 0.81
N ILE A 347 -18.63 53.97 1.47
CA ILE A 347 -19.53 53.39 2.47
C ILE A 347 -19.43 54.14 3.80
N THR A 348 -20.58 54.41 4.41
CA THR A 348 -20.68 55.11 5.70
C THR A 348 -21.32 54.22 6.77
N ALA A 349 -21.33 54.70 8.02
CA ALA A 349 -21.99 53.99 9.12
C ALA A 349 -23.52 53.89 8.97
N ALA A 350 -24.14 54.72 8.11
CA ALA A 350 -25.57 54.64 7.77
C ALA A 350 -25.86 53.61 6.66
N ASP A 351 -24.84 53.14 5.96
CA ASP A 351 -24.96 52.16 4.88
C ASP A 351 -24.80 50.71 5.38
N ILE A 352 -24.64 50.48 6.69
CA ILE A 352 -24.42 49.15 7.27
C ILE A 352 -25.41 48.81 8.38
N SER A 353 -25.91 47.57 8.38
CA SER A 353 -26.68 46.99 9.48
C SER A 353 -26.04 45.68 9.97
N ARG A 354 -26.51 45.15 11.10
CA ARG A 354 -26.13 43.78 11.50
C ARG A 354 -26.68 42.77 10.50
N GLY A 355 -25.89 41.74 10.22
CA GLY A 355 -26.25 40.61 9.39
C GLY A 355 -26.22 39.29 10.18
N PRO A 356 -26.33 38.16 9.47
CA PRO A 356 -26.28 36.83 10.08
C PRO A 356 -24.86 36.47 10.53
N ALA A 357 -24.74 35.34 11.22
CA ALA A 357 -23.47 34.76 11.61
C ALA A 357 -23.39 33.27 11.24
N GLY A 358 -22.17 32.76 11.14
CA GLY A 358 -21.88 31.33 11.03
C GLY A 358 -20.75 30.94 11.97
N VAL A 359 -20.78 29.72 12.49
CA VAL A 359 -19.74 29.22 13.41
C VAL A 359 -18.84 28.23 12.67
N ARG A 360 -17.52 28.50 12.68
CA ARG A 360 -16.50 27.64 12.08
C ARG A 360 -16.06 26.60 13.11
N ALA A 361 -16.14 25.33 12.72
CA ALA A 361 -15.47 24.23 13.41
C ALA A 361 -13.96 24.32 13.16
N GLN A 362 -13.21 24.97 14.06
CA GLN A 362 -11.77 25.15 13.92
C GLN A 362 -11.05 24.02 14.67
N ALA A 363 -10.45 23.09 13.92
CA ALA A 363 -9.67 22.02 14.51
C ALA A 363 -8.29 22.53 14.99
N LEU A 364 -7.95 22.22 16.24
CA LEU A 364 -6.68 22.54 16.90
C LEU A 364 -5.97 21.27 17.40
N ASP A 365 -4.65 21.34 17.44
CA ASP A 365 -3.80 20.44 18.22
C ASP A 365 -3.53 20.96 19.66
N ASN A 366 -2.86 20.12 20.46
CA ASN A 366 -2.49 20.44 21.84
C ASN A 366 -1.43 21.56 21.98
N ASP A 367 -0.83 21.99 20.88
CA ASP A 367 0.13 23.09 20.80
C ASP A 367 -0.50 24.41 20.32
N GLY A 368 -1.81 24.40 20.05
CA GLY A 368 -2.56 25.57 19.63
C GLY A 368 -2.33 25.92 18.16
N ASN A 369 -1.82 25.00 17.37
CA ASN A 369 -1.70 25.15 15.93
C ASN A 369 -3.03 24.73 15.27
N LEU A 370 -3.34 25.35 14.14
CA LEU A 370 -4.54 25.02 13.38
C LEU A 370 -4.26 23.80 12.49
N VAL A 371 -5.23 22.90 12.37
CA VAL A 371 -5.17 21.84 11.36
C VAL A 371 -5.44 22.47 9.99
N ASP A 372 -4.37 22.73 9.24
CA ASP A 372 -4.43 23.54 8.02
C ASP A 372 -5.07 22.85 6.81
N ASP A 373 -4.94 21.54 6.67
CA ASP A 373 -5.49 20.76 5.55
C ASP A 373 -6.73 19.94 5.95
N PHE A 374 -7.41 19.31 4.99
CA PHE A 374 -8.52 18.40 5.32
C PHE A 374 -8.02 17.17 6.09
N TYR A 375 -8.61 16.91 7.26
CA TYR A 375 -8.19 15.82 8.14
C TYR A 375 -9.29 14.77 8.31
N PHE A 376 -8.93 13.51 8.12
CA PHE A 376 -9.79 12.34 8.26
C PHE A 376 -9.00 11.21 8.92
N ASP A 377 -9.60 10.54 9.89
CA ASP A 377 -8.98 9.46 10.65
C ASP A 377 -9.98 8.34 11.01
N SER A 378 -9.45 7.22 11.47
CA SER A 378 -10.18 6.05 11.98
C SER A 378 -9.54 5.54 13.25
N GLY A 379 -10.32 4.91 14.12
CA GLY A 379 -9.85 4.42 15.40
C GLY A 379 -9.24 3.03 15.38
N LYS A 380 -8.75 2.63 16.56
CA LYS A 380 -8.44 1.23 16.90
C LYS A 380 -9.64 0.61 17.63
N GLY A 381 -9.58 -0.71 17.84
CA GLY A 381 -10.65 -1.44 18.53
C GLY A 381 -11.86 -1.79 17.63
N PRO A 382 -12.84 -2.54 18.17
CA PRO A 382 -13.88 -3.20 17.39
C PRO A 382 -14.82 -2.22 16.66
N ILE A 383 -15.19 -1.11 17.32
CA ILE A 383 -15.99 -0.03 16.73
C ILE A 383 -15.09 0.91 15.92
N GLY A 384 -14.01 1.43 16.51
CA GLY A 384 -13.21 2.51 15.91
C GLY A 384 -12.66 2.19 14.51
N ARG A 385 -12.30 0.93 14.23
CA ARG A 385 -11.86 0.48 12.90
C ARG A 385 -12.96 0.51 11.82
N ARG A 386 -14.23 0.58 12.23
CA ARG A 386 -15.42 0.62 11.36
C ARG A 386 -15.94 2.04 11.15
N VAL A 387 -15.32 3.04 11.79
CA VAL A 387 -15.70 4.45 11.68
C VAL A 387 -14.60 5.24 10.97
N LEU A 388 -14.96 5.93 9.89
CA LEU A 388 -14.15 7.00 9.31
C LEU A 388 -14.71 8.34 9.77
N HIS A 389 -13.89 9.17 10.40
CA HIS A 389 -14.29 10.49 10.86
C HIS A 389 -13.77 11.57 9.89
N CYS A 390 -14.66 12.47 9.47
CA CYS A 390 -14.27 13.76 8.87
C CYS A 390 -14.06 14.76 10.02
N ARG A 391 -12.80 14.96 10.39
CA ARG A 391 -12.40 15.73 11.57
C ARG A 391 -12.27 17.22 11.28
N ASN A 392 -11.64 17.57 10.16
CA ASN A 392 -11.42 18.96 9.75
C ASN A 392 -11.86 19.17 8.30
N ALA A 393 -13.01 19.83 8.11
CA ALA A 393 -13.51 20.27 6.80
C ALA A 393 -14.08 21.72 6.85
N PRO A 394 -13.27 22.74 7.21
CA PRO A 394 -13.63 24.15 7.08
C PRO A 394 -13.55 24.59 5.60
N SER A 395 -13.64 25.89 5.31
CA SER A 395 -13.44 26.40 3.93
C SER A 395 -12.14 25.85 3.32
N PRO A 396 -12.16 25.33 2.06
CA PRO A 396 -13.22 25.42 1.05
C PRO A 396 -14.12 24.18 0.93
N ALA A 397 -14.38 23.42 2.00
CA ALA A 397 -15.08 22.12 1.94
C ALA A 397 -16.42 22.10 1.18
N ALA A 398 -17.16 23.21 1.12
CA ALA A 398 -18.38 23.31 0.31
C ALA A 398 -18.09 23.19 -1.20
N THR A 399 -17.14 23.98 -1.71
CA THR A 399 -16.65 23.88 -3.10
C THR A 399 -15.97 22.53 -3.36
N SER A 400 -15.18 22.04 -2.41
CA SER A 400 -14.52 20.74 -2.52
C SER A 400 -15.44 19.53 -2.29
N SER A 401 -16.74 19.71 -2.03
CA SER A 401 -17.62 18.65 -1.52
C SER A 401 -17.67 17.41 -2.42
N LEU A 402 -17.85 17.59 -3.73
CA LEU A 402 -17.86 16.49 -4.72
C LEU A 402 -16.46 15.85 -4.90
N SER A 403 -15.39 16.63 -4.80
CA SER A 403 -14.01 16.12 -4.88
C SER A 403 -13.65 15.29 -3.66
N ILE A 404 -14.03 15.77 -2.45
CA ILE A 404 -13.91 15.04 -1.19
C ILE A 404 -14.72 13.74 -1.26
N ALA A 405 -15.97 13.80 -1.73
CA ALA A 405 -16.83 12.64 -1.92
C ALA A 405 -16.22 11.62 -2.89
N LYS A 406 -15.67 12.06 -4.02
CA LYS A 406 -14.96 11.18 -4.99
C LYS A 406 -13.75 10.50 -4.37
N MET A 407 -12.92 11.24 -3.64
CA MET A 407 -11.72 10.73 -2.98
C MET A 407 -12.04 9.77 -1.81
N LYS A 408 -12.89 10.19 -0.88
CA LYS A 408 -13.20 9.41 0.34
C LYS A 408 -14.25 8.33 0.12
N GLY A 409 -15.19 8.50 -0.81
CA GLY A 409 -16.07 7.43 -1.26
C GLY A 409 -15.29 6.26 -1.86
N GLY A 410 -14.24 6.54 -2.64
CA GLY A 410 -13.32 5.49 -3.12
C GLY A 410 -12.55 4.77 -2.01
N ILE A 411 -12.12 5.48 -0.97
CA ILE A 411 -11.41 4.88 0.18
C ILE A 411 -12.37 4.05 1.05
N LEU A 412 -13.54 4.60 1.39
CA LEU A 412 -14.61 3.89 2.09
C LEU A 412 -15.02 2.62 1.33
N TYR A 413 -15.19 2.69 0.01
CA TYR A 413 -15.51 1.53 -0.81
C TYR A 413 -14.39 0.46 -0.83
N LYS A 414 -13.12 0.86 -0.84
CA LYS A 414 -12.01 -0.09 -0.68
C LYS A 414 -12.02 -0.76 0.69
N SER A 415 -12.41 -0.05 1.75
CA SER A 415 -12.69 -0.64 3.08
C SER A 415 -13.96 -1.51 3.13
N PHE A 416 -14.90 -1.37 2.19
CA PHE A 416 -16.12 -2.20 2.11
C PHE A 416 -15.90 -3.55 1.41
N ARG A 417 -14.71 -3.80 0.85
CA ARG A 417 -14.38 -5.03 0.14
C ARG A 417 -13.10 -5.65 0.70
N CYS A 418 -13.13 -6.07 1.97
CA CYS A 418 -12.20 -7.11 2.40
C CYS A 418 -12.65 -8.43 1.76
N TYR A 419 -11.78 -9.06 0.99
CA TYR A 419 -12.01 -10.44 0.56
C TYR A 419 -11.55 -11.36 1.69
N GLU A 420 -12.47 -12.08 2.32
CA GLU A 420 -12.17 -12.99 3.42
C GLU A 420 -11.91 -14.42 2.89
N TYR A 421 -10.77 -15.00 3.25
CA TYR A 421 -10.37 -16.36 2.87
C TYR A 421 -9.82 -17.12 4.09
N ASP A 422 -9.97 -18.44 4.12
CA ASP A 422 -9.32 -19.27 5.14
C ASP A 422 -7.80 -19.27 4.90
N VAL A 423 -7.36 -19.51 3.65
CA VAL A 423 -5.94 -19.55 3.28
C VAL A 423 -5.67 -18.63 2.10
N ILE A 424 -4.62 -17.80 2.19
CA ILE A 424 -4.10 -17.04 1.06
C ILE A 424 -2.69 -17.50 0.74
N VAL A 425 -2.44 -17.86 -0.52
CA VAL A 425 -1.11 -18.14 -1.06
C VAL A 425 -0.64 -16.93 -1.87
N ILE A 426 0.58 -16.46 -1.62
CA ILE A 426 1.17 -15.30 -2.32
C ILE A 426 2.29 -15.79 -3.25
N GLY A 427 2.15 -15.57 -4.56
CA GLY A 427 3.09 -15.96 -5.61
C GLY A 427 2.61 -17.16 -6.43
N GLY A 428 2.26 -16.93 -7.70
CA GLY A 428 1.72 -17.91 -8.65
C GLY A 428 2.78 -18.63 -9.49
N GLY A 429 3.96 -18.86 -8.93
CA GLY A 429 4.97 -19.76 -9.49
C GLY A 429 4.63 -21.25 -9.29
N ILE A 430 5.50 -22.14 -9.77
CA ILE A 430 5.32 -23.60 -9.68
C ILE A 430 5.02 -24.08 -8.25
N THR A 431 5.73 -23.56 -7.25
CA THR A 431 5.53 -23.94 -5.84
C THR A 431 4.21 -23.43 -5.28
N GLY A 432 3.88 -22.15 -5.48
CA GLY A 432 2.66 -21.56 -4.93
C GLY A 432 1.38 -22.10 -5.58
N THR A 433 1.40 -22.37 -6.89
CA THR A 433 0.29 -23.05 -7.58
C THR A 433 0.11 -24.50 -7.12
N ALA A 434 1.21 -25.25 -6.94
CA ALA A 434 1.16 -26.61 -6.40
C ALA A 434 0.60 -26.65 -4.97
N ILE A 435 1.03 -25.71 -4.10
CA ILE A 435 0.50 -25.58 -2.73
C ILE A 435 -0.97 -25.19 -2.75
N ALA A 436 -1.36 -24.14 -3.50
CA ALA A 436 -2.76 -23.70 -3.57
C ALA A 436 -3.71 -24.81 -4.02
N LYS A 437 -3.33 -25.55 -5.08
CA LYS A 437 -4.00 -26.77 -5.55
C LYS A 437 -4.12 -27.79 -4.41
N THR A 438 -3.00 -28.19 -3.82
CA THR A 438 -2.95 -29.28 -2.81
C THR A 438 -3.72 -28.93 -1.53
N VAL A 439 -3.67 -27.68 -1.09
CA VAL A 439 -4.46 -27.19 0.05
C VAL A 439 -5.95 -27.27 -0.26
N LYS A 440 -6.38 -26.84 -1.46
CA LYS A 440 -7.80 -26.85 -1.83
C LYS A 440 -8.35 -28.26 -2.05
N GLU A 441 -7.56 -29.16 -2.64
CA GLU A 441 -7.91 -30.58 -2.83
C GLU A 441 -8.13 -31.31 -1.49
N ASN A 442 -7.24 -31.08 -0.51
CA ASN A 442 -7.31 -31.74 0.80
C ASN A 442 -8.29 -31.07 1.77
N ILE A 443 -8.45 -29.74 1.71
CA ILE A 443 -9.29 -28.95 2.62
C ILE A 443 -10.45 -28.33 1.83
N LYS A 444 -11.31 -29.17 1.26
CA LYS A 444 -12.34 -28.76 0.30
C LYS A 444 -13.26 -27.63 0.76
N HIS A 445 -13.57 -27.57 2.05
CA HIS A 445 -14.42 -26.55 2.66
C HIS A 445 -13.73 -25.20 2.87
N ALA A 446 -12.39 -25.14 2.86
CA ALA A 446 -11.66 -23.89 3.00
C ALA A 446 -11.80 -23.02 1.76
N SER A 447 -12.05 -21.74 1.96
CA SER A 447 -11.93 -20.70 0.95
C SER A 447 -10.45 -20.37 0.76
N VAL A 448 -9.94 -20.51 -0.47
CA VAL A 448 -8.51 -20.37 -0.77
C VAL A 448 -8.32 -19.41 -1.93
N ALA A 449 -7.42 -18.44 -1.77
CA ALA A 449 -7.02 -17.50 -2.82
C ALA A 449 -5.52 -17.56 -3.12
N LEU A 450 -5.18 -17.36 -4.39
CA LEU A 450 -3.81 -17.21 -4.89
C LEU A 450 -3.61 -15.78 -5.42
N LEU A 451 -2.68 -15.03 -4.85
CA LEU A 451 -2.35 -13.66 -5.26
C LEU A 451 -1.08 -13.69 -6.13
N GLU A 452 -1.17 -13.21 -7.37
CA GLU A 452 -0.07 -13.13 -8.34
C GLU A 452 0.17 -11.66 -8.74
N LYS A 453 1.42 -11.19 -8.69
CA LYS A 453 1.81 -9.83 -9.07
C LYS A 453 1.70 -9.58 -10.58
N GLU A 454 1.88 -10.63 -11.38
CA GLU A 454 1.82 -10.60 -12.84
C GLU A 454 0.42 -10.84 -13.41
N GLN A 455 0.29 -10.75 -14.73
CA GLN A 455 -0.96 -10.94 -15.46
C GLN A 455 -1.35 -12.41 -15.74
N ASP A 456 -0.44 -13.37 -15.50
CA ASP A 456 -0.64 -14.81 -15.72
C ASP A 456 0.23 -15.61 -14.71
N LEU A 457 0.01 -16.92 -14.60
CA LEU A 457 0.77 -17.82 -13.72
C LEU A 457 2.07 -18.29 -14.38
N GLY A 458 3.08 -18.58 -13.55
CA GLY A 458 4.33 -19.19 -14.01
C GLY A 458 5.31 -18.25 -14.73
N TYR A 459 5.06 -16.93 -14.73
CA TYR A 459 6.07 -15.95 -15.13
C TYR A 459 7.38 -16.08 -14.32
N HIS A 460 8.42 -15.38 -14.77
CA HIS A 460 9.73 -15.35 -14.11
C HIS A 460 10.38 -16.73 -14.02
N GLN A 461 10.76 -17.19 -12.82
CA GLN A 461 11.62 -18.36 -12.62
C GLN A 461 11.00 -19.69 -13.09
N SER A 462 9.66 -19.80 -13.10
CA SER A 462 8.97 -21.04 -13.46
C SER A 462 8.98 -21.27 -14.98
N SER A 463 8.91 -20.21 -15.79
CA SER A 463 9.08 -20.28 -17.24
C SER A 463 10.55 -20.24 -17.68
N HIS A 464 11.40 -19.47 -17.00
CA HIS A 464 12.81 -19.26 -17.37
C HIS A 464 13.77 -20.16 -16.58
N ASN A 465 13.96 -21.40 -17.05
CA ASN A 465 14.91 -22.36 -16.48
C ASN A 465 15.30 -23.45 -17.51
N SER A 466 16.16 -24.39 -17.13
CA SER A 466 16.68 -25.47 -18.00
C SER A 466 15.65 -26.55 -18.38
N LYS A 467 14.40 -26.46 -17.89
CA LYS A 467 13.31 -27.42 -18.13
C LYS A 467 13.56 -28.84 -17.58
N VAL A 468 14.59 -29.04 -16.75
CA VAL A 468 15.02 -30.36 -16.25
C VAL A 468 14.23 -30.82 -15.02
N VAL A 469 13.86 -32.10 -14.99
CA VAL A 469 13.46 -32.86 -13.80
C VAL A 469 14.73 -33.39 -13.15
N HIS A 470 15.00 -32.95 -11.91
CA HIS A 470 16.17 -33.39 -11.15
C HIS A 470 15.87 -34.67 -10.38
N ALA A 471 16.85 -35.58 -10.33
CA ALA A 471 16.71 -36.88 -9.66
C ALA A 471 17.32 -36.94 -8.25
N GLY A 472 17.62 -35.79 -7.61
CA GLY A 472 17.98 -35.73 -6.19
C GLY A 472 19.41 -36.10 -5.76
N PHE A 473 20.28 -36.64 -6.63
CA PHE A 473 21.62 -37.12 -6.24
C PHE A 473 22.67 -36.03 -5.90
N TYR A 474 22.38 -34.74 -6.14
CA TYR A 474 23.30 -33.66 -5.80
C TYR A 474 23.23 -33.22 -4.33
N TYR A 475 22.04 -33.31 -3.72
CA TYR A 475 21.74 -32.72 -2.41
C TYR A 475 22.27 -33.57 -1.26
N ARG A 476 22.62 -32.93 -0.13
CA ARG A 476 23.12 -33.62 1.07
C ARG A 476 22.19 -34.78 1.46
N PRO A 477 22.73 -35.93 1.88
CA PRO A 477 21.93 -37.00 2.47
C PRO A 477 21.00 -36.50 3.55
N ASP A 478 19.86 -37.17 3.67
CA ASP A 478 18.76 -36.89 4.58
C ASP A 478 18.02 -35.55 4.42
N SER A 479 18.57 -34.53 3.76
CA SER A 479 17.89 -33.24 3.52
C SER A 479 16.47 -33.39 2.94
N LEU A 480 15.57 -32.46 3.30
CA LEU A 480 14.22 -32.44 2.76
C LEU A 480 14.24 -32.20 1.25
N LYS A 481 15.20 -31.40 0.76
CA LYS A 481 15.44 -31.19 -0.68
C LYS A 481 15.85 -32.46 -1.42
N ALA A 482 16.65 -33.34 -0.83
CA ALA A 482 16.91 -34.66 -1.40
C ALA A 482 15.63 -35.49 -1.50
N LYS A 483 14.90 -35.63 -0.38
CA LYS A 483 13.68 -36.44 -0.27
C LYS A 483 12.59 -36.01 -1.26
N LEU A 484 12.20 -34.73 -1.22
CA LEU A 484 11.15 -34.19 -2.10
C LEU A 484 11.56 -34.17 -3.57
N CYS A 485 12.85 -34.06 -3.89
CA CYS A 485 13.31 -34.14 -5.29
C CYS A 485 13.21 -35.57 -5.84
N VAL A 486 13.51 -36.60 -5.04
CA VAL A 486 13.40 -38.01 -5.46
C VAL A 486 11.94 -38.45 -5.59
N GLU A 487 11.09 -38.05 -4.63
CA GLU A 487 9.65 -38.32 -4.66
C GLU A 487 8.95 -37.54 -5.79
N GLY A 488 9.16 -36.23 -5.83
CA GLY A 488 8.55 -35.32 -6.80
C GLY A 488 8.93 -35.62 -8.25
N ALA A 489 10.11 -36.20 -8.50
CA ALA A 489 10.51 -36.65 -9.83
C ALA A 489 9.59 -37.73 -10.40
N ASN A 490 9.00 -38.60 -9.58
CA ASN A 490 8.01 -39.59 -10.03
C ASN A 490 6.62 -38.96 -10.14
N LEU A 491 6.18 -38.27 -9.08
CA LEU A 491 4.86 -37.63 -9.01
C LEU A 491 4.59 -36.67 -10.19
N ILE A 492 5.64 -35.99 -10.69
CA ILE A 492 5.46 -35.07 -11.82
C ILE A 492 5.24 -35.80 -13.16
N TYR A 493 5.84 -36.97 -13.37
CA TYR A 493 5.56 -37.77 -14.56
C TYR A 493 4.13 -38.32 -14.51
N ASP A 494 3.72 -38.88 -13.37
CA ASP A 494 2.35 -39.38 -13.16
C ASP A 494 1.31 -38.28 -13.38
N TYR A 495 1.58 -37.06 -12.89
CA TYR A 495 0.73 -35.89 -13.14
C TYR A 495 0.70 -35.50 -14.62
N CYS A 496 1.85 -35.50 -15.30
CA CYS A 496 1.90 -35.16 -16.72
C CYS A 496 1.18 -36.18 -17.60
N ASP A 497 1.33 -37.48 -17.31
CA ASP A 497 0.58 -38.56 -17.98
C ASP A 497 -0.93 -38.38 -17.74
N ALA A 498 -1.35 -38.14 -16.49
CA ALA A 498 -2.77 -37.91 -16.15
C ALA A 498 -3.38 -36.66 -16.80
N LYS A 499 -2.56 -35.65 -17.13
CA LYS A 499 -2.99 -34.39 -17.76
C LYS A 499 -2.68 -34.31 -19.26
N ASN A 500 -2.08 -35.34 -19.86
CA ASN A 500 -1.56 -35.33 -21.24
C ASN A 500 -0.56 -34.18 -21.51
N ILE A 501 0.25 -33.80 -20.51
CA ILE A 501 1.32 -32.81 -20.67
C ILE A 501 2.55 -33.51 -21.24
N PRO A 502 3.10 -33.06 -22.38
CA PRO A 502 4.24 -33.73 -23.02
C PRO A 502 5.53 -33.55 -22.20
N TYR A 503 6.18 -34.67 -21.90
CA TYR A 503 7.51 -34.73 -21.31
C TYR A 503 8.41 -35.68 -22.09
N LYS A 504 9.73 -35.63 -21.82
CA LYS A 504 10.70 -36.60 -22.37
C LYS A 504 11.69 -37.04 -21.29
N LYS A 505 11.75 -38.35 -21.03
CA LYS A 505 12.76 -39.00 -20.17
C LYS A 505 14.07 -39.19 -20.95
N TYR A 506 14.74 -38.07 -21.23
CA TYR A 506 16.04 -38.04 -21.91
C TYR A 506 17.19 -38.63 -21.06
N GLY A 507 16.99 -38.85 -19.76
CA GLY A 507 18.04 -39.17 -18.81
C GLY A 507 19.07 -38.04 -18.66
N LYS A 508 20.08 -38.28 -17.82
CA LYS A 508 21.15 -37.33 -17.54
C LYS A 508 22.48 -38.03 -17.33
N VAL A 509 23.51 -37.56 -18.02
CA VAL A 509 24.91 -37.98 -17.91
C VAL A 509 25.74 -36.85 -17.31
N ILE A 510 26.48 -37.15 -16.23
CA ILE A 510 27.50 -36.26 -15.65
C ILE A 510 28.86 -36.77 -16.11
N ILE A 511 29.64 -35.94 -16.80
CA ILE A 511 30.92 -36.35 -17.39
C ILE A 511 32.08 -35.92 -16.48
N GLY A 512 32.91 -36.89 -16.11
CA GLY A 512 34.23 -36.65 -15.53
C GLY A 512 35.31 -36.65 -16.60
N THR A 513 36.20 -35.65 -16.55
CA THR A 513 37.13 -35.33 -17.63
C THR A 513 38.61 -35.33 -17.23
N ASP A 514 38.89 -35.40 -15.94
CA ASP A 514 40.22 -35.51 -15.36
C ASP A 514 40.23 -36.53 -14.19
N PRO A 515 41.39 -36.89 -13.63
CA PRO A 515 41.47 -37.86 -12.54
C PRO A 515 40.80 -37.43 -11.23
N LEU A 516 40.59 -36.13 -10.98
CA LEU A 516 39.90 -35.64 -9.79
C LEU A 516 38.39 -35.75 -9.95
N ASP A 517 37.87 -35.52 -11.16
CA ASP A 517 36.46 -35.76 -11.47
C ASP A 517 36.04 -37.20 -11.21
N ILE A 518 36.92 -38.19 -11.43
CA ILE A 518 36.65 -39.62 -11.14
C ILE A 518 36.29 -39.83 -9.67
N TYR A 519 37.04 -39.20 -8.75
CA TYR A 519 36.74 -39.27 -7.32
C TYR A 519 35.40 -38.60 -6.99
N ARG A 520 35.14 -37.43 -7.60
CA ARG A 520 33.89 -36.67 -7.40
C ARG A 520 32.66 -37.42 -7.95
N LEU A 521 32.79 -38.14 -9.08
CA LEU A 521 31.73 -39.00 -9.62
C LEU A 521 31.36 -40.11 -8.62
N LYS A 522 32.35 -40.73 -7.97
CA LYS A 522 32.12 -41.79 -6.97
C LYS A 522 31.41 -41.26 -5.73
N GLU A 523 31.73 -40.06 -5.26
CA GLU A 523 31.00 -39.43 -4.15
C GLU A 523 29.58 -38.99 -4.54
N LEU A 524 29.35 -38.46 -5.75
CA LEU A 524 27.99 -38.18 -6.25
C LEU A 524 27.15 -39.46 -6.43
N TYR A 525 27.76 -40.55 -6.90
CA TYR A 525 27.11 -41.85 -7.01
C TYR A 525 26.65 -42.36 -5.64
N LYS A 526 27.58 -42.40 -4.67
CA LYS A 526 27.32 -42.79 -3.27
C LYS A 526 26.23 -41.94 -2.62
N ARG A 527 26.26 -40.62 -2.82
CA ARG A 527 25.21 -39.68 -2.37
C ARG A 527 23.86 -39.99 -3.00
N GLY A 528 23.82 -40.29 -4.30
CA GLY A 528 22.61 -40.73 -4.99
C GLY A 528 22.05 -42.05 -4.46
N LEU A 529 22.90 -43.04 -4.14
CA LEU A 529 22.47 -44.27 -3.49
C LEU A 529 21.89 -44.02 -2.09
N GLN A 530 22.52 -43.16 -1.28
CA GLN A 530 22.01 -42.74 0.04
C GLN A 530 20.65 -42.04 -0.08
N ASN A 531 20.48 -41.19 -1.08
CA ASN A 531 19.22 -40.51 -1.40
C ASN A 531 18.17 -41.43 -2.06
N LYS A 532 18.48 -42.72 -2.27
CA LYS A 532 17.61 -43.74 -2.90
C LYS A 532 17.21 -43.39 -4.35
N VAL A 533 18.11 -42.77 -5.10
CA VAL A 533 17.88 -42.42 -6.51
C VAL A 533 17.83 -43.69 -7.37
N ALA A 534 16.66 -43.98 -7.93
CA ALA A 534 16.44 -45.18 -8.73
C ALA A 534 17.22 -45.18 -10.05
N GLY A 535 17.83 -46.33 -10.38
CA GLY A 535 18.51 -46.58 -11.67
C GLY A 535 19.81 -45.80 -11.89
N LEU A 536 20.40 -45.22 -10.84
CA LEU A 536 21.66 -44.48 -10.96
C LEU A 536 22.82 -45.45 -11.23
N GLU A 537 23.68 -45.15 -12.20
CA GLU A 537 24.77 -46.04 -12.65
C GLU A 537 26.09 -45.27 -12.80
N LEU A 538 27.19 -45.82 -12.29
CA LEU A 538 28.53 -45.30 -12.52
C LEU A 538 29.19 -46.00 -13.72
N LEU A 539 29.40 -45.26 -14.81
CA LEU A 539 29.97 -45.75 -16.05
C LEU A 539 31.49 -45.60 -16.01
N GLU A 540 32.18 -46.67 -15.62
CA GLU A 540 33.64 -46.68 -15.44
C GLU A 540 34.43 -46.79 -16.76
N LYS A 541 33.80 -47.19 -17.86
CA LYS A 541 34.42 -47.28 -19.20
C LYS A 541 33.73 -46.31 -20.16
N TRP A 542 34.52 -45.55 -20.92
CA TRP A 542 33.97 -44.56 -21.84
C TRP A 542 33.06 -45.16 -22.94
N ASN A 543 33.37 -46.37 -23.43
CA ASN A 543 32.55 -47.06 -24.43
C ASN A 543 31.08 -47.25 -23.98
N ASP A 544 30.82 -47.39 -22.68
CA ASP A 544 29.47 -47.54 -22.13
C ASP A 544 28.72 -46.19 -22.18
N VAL A 545 29.44 -45.07 -22.07
CA VAL A 545 28.93 -43.71 -22.27
C VAL A 545 28.60 -43.46 -23.75
N ASP A 546 29.42 -43.95 -24.68
CA ASP A 546 29.20 -43.78 -26.12
C ASP A 546 27.91 -44.46 -26.61
N LEU A 547 27.46 -45.54 -25.96
CA LEU A 547 26.16 -46.18 -26.26
C LEU A 547 24.98 -45.24 -25.94
N ILE A 548 25.11 -44.41 -24.90
CA ILE A 548 24.08 -43.49 -24.41
C ILE A 548 24.17 -42.14 -25.14
N GLN A 549 25.37 -41.57 -25.21
CA GLN A 549 25.67 -40.30 -25.86
C GLN A 549 27.00 -40.37 -26.63
N PRO A 550 27.00 -40.84 -27.90
CA PRO A 550 28.20 -41.11 -28.70
C PRO A 550 28.97 -39.87 -29.14
N ASN A 551 28.40 -38.68 -28.96
CA ASN A 551 29.02 -37.43 -29.41
C ASN A 551 29.85 -36.76 -28.30
N CYS A 552 30.01 -37.41 -27.15
CA CYS A 552 30.74 -36.91 -25.99
C CYS A 552 32.18 -37.44 -25.85
N ARG A 553 32.97 -36.77 -24.99
CA ARG A 553 34.31 -37.20 -24.58
C ARG A 553 34.54 -36.95 -23.09
N GLY A 554 35.32 -37.81 -22.46
CA GLY A 554 35.67 -37.78 -21.04
C GLY A 554 36.46 -39.03 -20.64
N ILE A 555 36.47 -39.35 -19.34
CA ILE A 555 37.13 -40.55 -18.80
C ILE A 555 36.11 -41.52 -18.20
N GLN A 556 35.19 -41.00 -17.37
CA GLN A 556 34.10 -41.75 -16.74
C GLN A 556 32.84 -40.89 -16.69
N ALA A 557 31.69 -41.49 -16.39
CA ALA A 557 30.44 -40.75 -16.23
C ALA A 557 29.52 -41.32 -15.14
N LEU A 558 28.57 -40.51 -14.67
CA LEU A 558 27.44 -40.92 -13.84
C LEU A 558 26.16 -40.80 -14.67
N TRP A 559 25.39 -41.88 -14.79
CA TRP A 559 24.16 -41.94 -15.56
C TRP A 559 22.93 -42.01 -14.66
N SER A 560 21.93 -41.18 -14.96
CA SER A 560 20.64 -41.09 -14.28
C SER A 560 19.50 -41.20 -15.32
N PRO A 561 18.96 -42.40 -15.58
CA PRO A 561 17.95 -42.62 -16.63
C PRO A 561 16.60 -41.97 -16.32
N ASN A 562 16.27 -41.77 -15.04
CA ASN A 562 14.99 -41.19 -14.61
C ASN A 562 14.93 -39.65 -14.68
N SER A 563 16.05 -38.99 -14.95
CA SER A 563 16.05 -37.56 -15.27
C SER A 563 15.33 -37.31 -16.60
N GLY A 564 14.70 -36.15 -16.75
CA GLY A 564 13.94 -35.82 -17.96
C GLY A 564 13.69 -34.33 -18.09
N ASN A 565 12.88 -33.94 -19.06
CA ASN A 565 12.57 -32.53 -19.32
C ASN A 565 11.06 -32.34 -19.54
N ILE A 566 10.52 -31.24 -18.99
CA ILE A 566 9.10 -30.86 -18.99
C ILE A 566 9.01 -29.34 -19.15
N ASP A 567 7.98 -28.83 -19.83
CA ASP A 567 7.71 -27.39 -19.75
C ASP A 567 7.03 -27.01 -18.44
N TRP A 568 7.84 -26.53 -17.49
CA TRP A 568 7.37 -26.07 -16.19
C TRP A 568 6.37 -24.91 -16.24
N GLU A 569 6.29 -24.14 -17.33
CA GLU A 569 5.25 -23.12 -17.48
C GLU A 569 3.88 -23.78 -17.70
N VAL A 570 3.82 -24.78 -18.59
CA VAL A 570 2.61 -25.57 -18.87
C VAL A 570 2.14 -26.30 -17.60
N VAL A 571 3.08 -26.89 -16.85
CA VAL A 571 2.78 -27.52 -15.55
C VAL A 571 2.22 -26.50 -14.55
N THR A 572 2.87 -25.34 -14.38
CA THR A 572 2.43 -24.30 -13.44
C THR A 572 1.01 -23.82 -13.76
N LYS A 573 0.71 -23.62 -15.05
CA LYS A 573 -0.62 -23.24 -15.53
C LYS A 573 -1.64 -24.36 -15.34
N SER A 574 -1.24 -25.62 -15.51
CA SER A 574 -2.08 -26.79 -15.22
C SER A 574 -2.44 -26.89 -13.73
N PHE A 575 -1.48 -26.68 -12.81
CA PHE A 575 -1.77 -26.61 -11.38
C PHE A 575 -2.73 -25.46 -11.03
N GLY A 576 -2.54 -24.29 -11.65
CA GLY A 576 -3.45 -23.15 -11.51
C GLY A 576 -4.87 -23.42 -12.03
N ASN A 577 -5.01 -24.21 -13.10
CA ASN A 577 -6.31 -24.64 -13.63
C ASN A 577 -6.98 -25.67 -12.70
N ASP A 578 -6.23 -26.64 -12.18
CA ASP A 578 -6.75 -27.61 -11.21
C ASP A 578 -7.23 -26.91 -9.93
N PHE A 579 -6.45 -25.95 -9.41
CA PHE A 579 -6.84 -25.11 -8.28
C PHE A 579 -8.16 -24.35 -8.53
N LYS A 580 -8.33 -23.74 -9.71
CA LYS A 580 -9.59 -23.08 -10.10
C LYS A 580 -10.75 -24.05 -10.25
N ASN A 581 -10.51 -25.26 -10.79
CA ASN A 581 -11.53 -26.28 -10.98
C ASN A 581 -12.07 -26.82 -9.64
N GLU A 582 -11.23 -26.94 -8.62
CA GLU A 582 -11.66 -27.24 -7.23
C GLU A 582 -12.28 -26.02 -6.51
N GLY A 583 -12.45 -24.88 -7.18
CA GLY A 583 -13.11 -23.69 -6.64
C GLY A 583 -12.19 -22.73 -5.87
N GLY A 584 -10.89 -22.71 -6.18
CA GLY A 584 -9.95 -21.69 -5.71
C GLY A 584 -9.97 -20.41 -6.56
N GLU A 585 -9.76 -19.25 -5.92
CA GLU A 585 -9.76 -17.95 -6.60
C GLU A 585 -8.35 -17.45 -6.91
N VAL A 586 -8.11 -16.88 -8.10
CA VAL A 586 -6.80 -16.35 -8.50
C VAL A 586 -6.90 -14.86 -8.82
N PHE A 587 -6.09 -14.04 -8.14
CA PHE A 587 -6.03 -12.60 -8.31
C PHE A 587 -4.74 -12.21 -9.04
N PHE A 588 -4.88 -11.84 -10.31
CA PHE A 588 -3.77 -11.34 -11.14
C PHE A 588 -3.53 -9.84 -10.96
N ASN A 589 -2.31 -9.40 -11.27
CA ASN A 589 -1.85 -8.02 -11.09
C ASN A 589 -2.05 -7.53 -9.64
N CYS A 590 -1.84 -8.41 -8.67
CA CYS A 590 -2.10 -8.27 -7.25
C CYS A 590 -0.78 -8.36 -6.45
N GLU A 591 0.10 -7.40 -6.65
CA GLU A 591 1.36 -7.28 -5.92
C GLU A 591 1.10 -6.91 -4.46
N VAL A 592 1.47 -7.77 -3.52
CA VAL A 592 1.25 -7.55 -2.08
C VAL A 592 2.28 -6.55 -1.52
N LYS A 593 1.81 -5.50 -0.82
CA LYS A 593 2.66 -4.55 -0.10
C LYS A 593 3.03 -5.03 1.30
N CYS A 594 2.08 -5.59 2.04
CA CYS A 594 2.28 -6.00 3.42
C CYS A 594 1.27 -7.08 3.84
N VAL A 595 1.71 -7.97 4.74
CA VAL A 595 0.87 -8.85 5.56
C VAL A 595 1.07 -8.42 7.01
N ARG A 596 -0.02 -8.19 7.75
CA ARG A 596 0.02 -7.71 9.14
C ARG A 596 -1.13 -8.30 9.96
N GLU A 597 -0.95 -8.37 11.28
CA GLU A 597 -2.02 -8.80 12.17
C GLU A 597 -3.26 -7.90 12.09
N PHE A 598 -4.41 -8.53 12.30
CA PHE A 598 -5.71 -7.90 12.21
C PHE A 598 -6.59 -8.27 13.41
N THR A 599 -7.40 -7.31 13.84
CA THR A 599 -8.25 -7.41 15.04
C THR A 599 -9.55 -8.18 14.81
N GLN A 600 -9.62 -9.04 13.79
CA GLN A 600 -10.78 -9.87 13.46
C GLN A 600 -10.51 -11.32 13.86
N PRO A 601 -11.15 -11.86 14.92
CA PRO A 601 -10.84 -13.20 15.43
C PRO A 601 -11.04 -14.32 14.39
N SER A 602 -11.96 -14.16 13.44
CA SER A 602 -12.22 -15.16 12.40
C SER A 602 -11.22 -15.13 11.24
N HIS A 603 -10.50 -14.01 11.06
CA HIS A 603 -9.53 -13.77 9.99
C HIS A 603 -8.43 -12.84 10.55
N PRO A 604 -7.52 -13.35 11.41
CA PRO A 604 -6.55 -12.55 12.17
C PRO A 604 -5.46 -11.88 11.33
N LEU A 605 -5.46 -12.01 10.00
CA LEU A 605 -4.43 -11.49 9.11
C LEU A 605 -5.04 -10.52 8.09
N LEU A 606 -4.38 -9.39 7.87
CA LEU A 606 -4.71 -8.40 6.84
C LEU A 606 -3.60 -8.35 5.79
N ILE A 607 -4.00 -8.48 4.53
CA ILE A 607 -3.11 -8.35 3.37
C ILE A 607 -3.54 -7.11 2.58
N GLU A 608 -2.59 -6.27 2.19
CA GLU A 608 -2.83 -5.07 1.40
C GLU A 608 -1.99 -5.11 0.12
N ASP A 609 -2.60 -4.87 -1.05
CA ASP A 609 -1.92 -4.89 -2.35
C ASP A 609 -1.48 -3.48 -2.83
N THR A 610 -0.74 -3.38 -3.93
CA THR A 610 -0.28 -2.10 -4.48
C THR A 610 -1.44 -1.19 -4.92
N LYS A 611 -2.56 -1.77 -5.34
CA LYS A 611 -3.80 -1.08 -5.72
C LYS A 611 -4.68 -0.67 -4.52
N ASN A 612 -4.28 -1.04 -3.30
CA ASN A 612 -4.99 -0.84 -2.04
C ASN A 612 -6.33 -1.59 -1.98
N ASN A 613 -6.39 -2.78 -2.58
CA ASN A 613 -7.33 -3.84 -2.21
C ASN A 613 -6.92 -4.40 -0.84
N ILE A 614 -7.90 -4.95 -0.11
CA ILE A 614 -7.71 -5.50 1.22
C ILE A 614 -8.20 -6.95 1.21
N PHE A 615 -7.40 -7.86 1.74
CA PHE A 615 -7.78 -9.26 1.97
C PHE A 615 -7.62 -9.59 3.45
N CYS A 616 -8.44 -10.51 3.95
CA CYS A 616 -8.49 -10.94 5.33
C CYS A 616 -8.29 -12.46 5.33
N ALA A 617 -7.34 -12.99 6.12
CA ALA A 617 -7.01 -14.42 6.11
C ALA A 617 -6.89 -15.05 7.51
N LYS A 618 -7.01 -16.40 7.59
CA LYS A 618 -6.60 -17.16 8.79
C LYS A 618 -5.14 -17.57 8.73
N CYS A 619 -4.70 -18.06 7.57
CA CYS A 619 -3.31 -18.41 7.29
C CYS A 619 -2.85 -17.74 5.99
N VAL A 620 -1.61 -17.24 5.96
CA VAL A 620 -0.96 -16.77 4.74
C VAL A 620 0.30 -17.58 4.49
N ILE A 621 0.39 -18.19 3.31
CA ILE A 621 1.57 -18.93 2.82
C ILE A 621 2.28 -18.10 1.76
N ILE A 622 3.57 -17.85 1.95
CA ILE A 622 4.33 -16.92 1.12
C ILE A 622 5.31 -17.70 0.21
N CYS A 623 5.18 -17.54 -1.11
CA CYS A 623 5.88 -18.29 -2.15
C CYS A 623 6.56 -17.35 -3.17
N LEU A 624 7.35 -16.40 -2.68
CA LEU A 624 7.85 -15.23 -3.43
C LEU A 624 9.17 -15.44 -4.21
N GLY A 625 9.81 -16.61 -4.08
CA GLY A 625 11.04 -16.95 -4.82
C GLY A 625 12.18 -15.96 -4.57
N LEU A 626 12.54 -15.16 -5.59
CA LEU A 626 13.55 -14.10 -5.48
C LEU A 626 13.28 -13.07 -4.39
N HIS A 627 12.00 -12.80 -4.11
CA HIS A 627 11.57 -11.74 -3.18
C HIS A 627 11.30 -12.28 -1.76
N SER A 628 11.55 -13.57 -1.49
CA SER A 628 11.51 -14.12 -0.13
C SER A 628 12.46 -13.35 0.81
N GLY A 629 12.00 -13.08 2.03
CA GLY A 629 12.71 -12.24 3.00
C GLY A 629 12.71 -10.72 2.75
N SER A 630 12.14 -10.21 1.66
CA SER A 630 12.23 -8.76 1.33
C SER A 630 11.05 -7.89 1.78
N LEU A 631 9.89 -8.50 2.04
CA LEU A 631 8.60 -7.79 2.04
C LEU A 631 8.03 -7.46 3.43
N PHE A 632 8.54 -8.07 4.51
CA PHE A 632 7.83 -8.05 5.79
C PHE A 632 8.77 -8.04 7.02
N ASP A 633 8.97 -6.84 7.58
CA ASP A 633 9.65 -6.53 8.86
C ASP A 633 11.19 -6.73 8.90
N SER A 634 11.92 -5.88 8.15
CA SER A 634 13.39 -5.79 8.13
C SER A 634 14.03 -5.65 9.51
N ASP A 635 13.31 -5.09 10.48
CA ASP A 635 13.83 -4.75 11.80
C ASP A 635 13.78 -5.95 12.78
N LYS A 636 13.26 -7.10 12.31
CA LYS A 636 13.29 -8.40 13.02
C LYS A 636 14.00 -9.51 12.22
N ASP A 637 14.53 -9.19 11.04
CA ASP A 637 14.89 -10.17 10.00
C ASP A 637 16.41 -10.46 9.91
N ASP A 638 17.04 -10.72 11.05
CA ASP A 638 18.50 -10.78 11.18
C ASP A 638 19.12 -12.19 11.02
N CYS A 639 18.51 -13.08 10.25
CA CYS A 639 19.00 -14.46 10.08
C CYS A 639 19.43 -14.86 8.66
N TYR A 640 18.68 -14.46 7.62
CA TYR A 640 18.87 -15.00 6.25
C TYR A 640 18.64 -13.94 5.16
N LYS A 641 19.33 -14.06 4.01
CA LYS A 641 19.06 -13.24 2.80
C LYS A 641 19.12 -14.07 1.52
N ASN A 642 18.54 -13.54 0.45
CA ASN A 642 18.54 -14.15 -0.88
C ASN A 642 19.63 -13.53 -1.78
N ILE A 643 20.58 -14.33 -2.25
CA ILE A 643 21.57 -13.94 -3.26
C ILE A 643 21.03 -14.31 -4.64
N SER A 644 21.02 -13.34 -5.56
CA SER A 644 20.54 -13.55 -6.93
C SER A 644 21.66 -13.47 -7.97
N LEU A 645 21.67 -14.43 -8.89
CA LEU A 645 22.52 -14.45 -10.08
C LEU A 645 21.67 -14.38 -11.35
N LYS A 646 22.09 -13.55 -12.31
CA LYS A 646 21.55 -13.58 -13.67
C LYS A 646 22.27 -14.69 -14.43
N VAL A 647 21.48 -15.54 -15.07
CA VAL A 647 21.96 -16.68 -15.86
C VAL A 647 21.49 -16.55 -17.31
N ASN A 648 22.36 -16.85 -18.26
CA ASN A 648 22.02 -16.83 -19.69
C ASN A 648 22.16 -18.22 -20.30
N TYR A 649 21.11 -18.66 -20.99
CA TYR A 649 21.13 -19.85 -21.84
C TYR A 649 21.27 -19.45 -23.30
N HIS A 650 21.77 -20.38 -24.11
CA HIS A 650 21.92 -20.25 -25.55
C HIS A 650 21.24 -21.43 -26.23
N LEU A 651 20.74 -21.22 -27.45
CA LEU A 651 20.12 -22.28 -28.24
C LEU A 651 21.19 -22.89 -29.16
N LEU A 652 21.27 -24.21 -29.21
CA LEU A 652 22.05 -24.88 -30.24
C LEU A 652 21.33 -24.77 -31.59
N ASN A 653 22.10 -24.62 -32.67
CA ASN A 653 21.60 -24.66 -34.05
C ASN A 653 20.75 -25.93 -34.27
N PRO A 654 19.48 -25.82 -34.69
CA PRO A 654 18.56 -26.96 -34.82
C PRO A 654 19.09 -28.14 -35.65
N LYS A 655 20.00 -27.89 -36.59
CA LYS A 655 20.67 -28.94 -37.40
C LYS A 655 21.53 -29.90 -36.56
N LEU A 656 21.97 -29.47 -35.37
CA LEU A 656 22.82 -30.23 -34.46
C LEU A 656 22.05 -30.90 -33.32
N ASN A 657 20.79 -30.51 -33.06
CA ASN A 657 20.00 -31.04 -31.94
C ASN A 657 19.91 -32.58 -31.93
N ARG A 658 19.91 -33.21 -33.12
CA ARG A 658 19.93 -34.67 -33.30
C ARG A 658 21.13 -35.39 -32.66
N PHE A 659 22.21 -34.69 -32.36
CA PHE A 659 23.39 -35.24 -31.69
C PHE A 659 23.25 -35.22 -30.15
N ILE A 660 22.25 -34.52 -29.60
CA ILE A 660 21.97 -34.41 -28.17
C ILE A 660 20.81 -35.36 -27.82
N LYS A 661 21.17 -36.54 -27.30
CA LYS A 661 20.19 -37.58 -26.92
C LYS A 661 19.74 -37.50 -25.46
N THR A 662 20.53 -36.82 -24.62
CA THR A 662 20.44 -36.85 -23.16
C THR A 662 20.74 -35.47 -22.59
N ASN A 663 20.42 -35.23 -21.32
CA ASN A 663 20.99 -34.08 -20.62
C ASN A 663 22.47 -34.35 -20.31
N ILE A 664 23.37 -33.43 -20.64
CA ILE A 664 24.80 -33.57 -20.39
C ILE A 664 25.27 -32.47 -19.44
N TYR A 665 25.92 -32.86 -18.35
CA TYR A 665 26.50 -31.97 -17.36
C TYR A 665 28.00 -32.25 -17.23
N GLY A 666 28.81 -31.21 -17.04
CA GLY A 666 30.15 -31.39 -16.48
C GLY A 666 30.09 -31.79 -15.00
N MET A 667 31.21 -32.22 -14.43
CA MET A 667 31.34 -32.39 -12.99
C MET A 667 31.14 -31.03 -12.26
N PRO A 668 30.14 -30.88 -11.38
CA PRO A 668 29.99 -29.67 -10.57
C PRO A 668 31.14 -29.53 -9.56
N HIS A 669 31.50 -28.28 -9.25
CA HIS A 669 32.49 -27.98 -8.23
C HIS A 669 31.91 -28.22 -6.82
N LEU A 670 32.66 -28.91 -5.95
CA LEU A 670 32.15 -29.38 -4.65
C LEU A 670 31.65 -28.26 -3.73
N ASP A 671 32.32 -27.12 -3.74
CA ASP A 671 32.02 -25.96 -2.89
C ASP A 671 30.99 -24.98 -3.51
N MET A 672 30.40 -25.33 -4.66
CA MET A 672 29.52 -24.45 -5.41
C MET A 672 28.08 -24.97 -5.42
N PRO A 673 27.08 -24.10 -5.16
CA PRO A 673 25.67 -24.50 -5.14
C PRO A 673 25.03 -24.59 -6.53
N PHE A 674 25.76 -24.21 -7.58
CA PHE A 674 25.29 -24.25 -8.97
C PHE A 674 25.87 -25.46 -9.70
N LEU A 675 25.05 -26.15 -10.49
CA LEU A 675 25.42 -27.38 -11.19
C LEU A 675 26.34 -27.16 -12.41
N GLY A 676 26.79 -25.93 -12.67
CA GLY A 676 27.67 -25.57 -13.78
C GLY A 676 26.98 -25.52 -15.15
N ILE A 677 27.80 -25.29 -16.18
CA ILE A 677 27.38 -25.32 -17.59
C ILE A 677 26.95 -26.74 -17.96
N HIS A 678 25.78 -26.83 -18.60
CA HIS A 678 25.18 -28.07 -19.07
C HIS A 678 24.49 -27.89 -20.43
N ILE A 679 24.09 -29.01 -21.00
CA ILE A 679 23.34 -29.12 -22.26
C ILE A 679 22.05 -29.86 -21.94
N SER A 680 20.91 -29.22 -22.21
CA SER A 680 19.59 -29.78 -21.92
C SER A 680 18.71 -29.75 -23.15
N PRO A 681 18.35 -30.92 -23.74
CA PRO A 681 17.31 -30.99 -24.75
C PRO A 681 15.94 -30.69 -24.12
N THR A 682 15.09 -29.95 -24.82
CA THR A 682 13.77 -29.53 -24.32
C THR A 682 12.64 -30.36 -24.97
N PRO A 683 11.43 -30.40 -24.38
CA PRO A 683 10.32 -31.22 -24.90
C PRO A 683 9.93 -30.91 -26.36
N ASP A 684 9.98 -29.63 -26.74
CA ASP A 684 9.75 -29.10 -28.09
C ASP A 684 10.87 -29.42 -29.10
N GLY A 685 11.99 -30.02 -28.65
CA GLY A 685 13.09 -30.46 -29.52
C GLY A 685 14.19 -29.42 -29.76
N ASN A 686 14.15 -28.30 -29.03
CA ASN A 686 15.30 -27.40 -28.90
C ASN A 686 16.37 -27.99 -27.97
N VAL A 687 17.55 -27.36 -27.94
CA VAL A 687 18.64 -27.70 -27.01
C VAL A 687 19.16 -26.41 -26.40
N LEU A 688 19.11 -26.34 -25.07
CA LEU A 688 19.66 -25.25 -24.28
C LEU A 688 21.11 -25.55 -23.87
N LEU A 689 21.96 -24.54 -23.95
CA LEU A 689 23.38 -24.55 -23.60
C LEU A 689 23.60 -23.52 -22.50
N GLY A 690 24.23 -23.90 -21.38
CA GLY A 690 24.49 -23.00 -20.25
C GLY A 690 23.99 -23.56 -18.92
N PRO A 691 23.71 -22.73 -17.91
CA PRO A 691 23.82 -21.27 -17.95
C PRO A 691 25.27 -20.76 -17.86
N SER A 692 25.54 -19.57 -18.40
CA SER A 692 26.62 -18.71 -17.87
C SER A 692 26.05 -17.82 -16.75
N ALA A 693 26.65 -17.79 -15.57
CA ALA A 693 26.20 -16.98 -14.44
C ALA A 693 27.02 -15.70 -14.25
N VAL A 694 26.33 -14.59 -13.96
CA VAL A 694 26.88 -13.29 -13.57
C VAL A 694 26.05 -12.70 -12.42
N PRO A 695 26.55 -11.72 -11.65
CA PRO A 695 25.78 -11.12 -10.56
C PRO A 695 24.49 -10.46 -11.09
N ALA A 696 23.35 -10.67 -10.43
CA ALA A 696 22.12 -9.98 -10.81
C ALA A 696 22.18 -8.51 -10.37
N LEU A 697 22.07 -7.58 -11.31
CA LEU A 697 22.00 -6.13 -11.02
C LEU A 697 20.57 -5.63 -10.74
N LYS A 698 19.57 -6.52 -10.85
CA LYS A 698 18.14 -6.31 -10.54
C LYS A 698 17.45 -7.67 -10.42
N LEU A 699 16.57 -7.86 -9.43
CA LEU A 699 15.87 -9.15 -9.19
C LEU A 699 14.98 -9.57 -10.37
N ASP A 700 14.08 -8.70 -10.83
CA ASP A 700 13.22 -8.97 -12.00
C ASP A 700 13.86 -8.48 -13.32
N GLY A 701 15.20 -8.51 -13.42
CA GLY A 701 15.99 -7.90 -14.50
C GLY A 701 16.38 -8.86 -15.63
N TYR A 702 15.42 -9.30 -16.45
CA TYR A 702 15.70 -10.20 -17.58
C TYR A 702 16.43 -9.49 -18.75
N GLU A 703 16.19 -8.19 -18.94
CA GLU A 703 16.88 -7.35 -19.93
C GLU A 703 18.35 -7.06 -19.55
N ASN A 704 19.15 -6.55 -20.49
CA ASN A 704 20.61 -6.43 -20.33
C ASN A 704 21.12 -5.09 -19.76
N ASN A 705 20.29 -4.04 -19.67
CA ASN A 705 20.79 -2.66 -19.52
C ASN A 705 20.33 -1.89 -18.27
N ALA A 706 19.72 -2.54 -17.26
CA ALA A 706 19.24 -1.88 -16.05
C ALA A 706 20.10 -2.24 -14.82
N ILE A 707 20.77 -1.24 -14.24
CA ILE A 707 21.50 -1.35 -12.96
C ILE A 707 20.65 -0.73 -11.86
N ASP A 708 20.21 -1.53 -10.89
CA ASP A 708 19.58 -1.02 -9.68
C ASP A 708 20.66 -0.73 -8.62
N MET A 709 21.12 0.52 -8.59
CA MET A 709 22.14 0.97 -7.65
C MET A 709 21.73 0.81 -6.18
N HIS A 710 20.44 0.88 -5.87
CA HIS A 710 19.93 0.73 -4.50
C HIS A 710 19.97 -0.74 -4.06
N TYR A 711 19.54 -1.65 -4.95
CA TYR A 711 19.67 -3.11 -4.74
C TYR A 711 21.14 -3.53 -4.55
N VAL A 712 22.05 -3.01 -5.37
CA VAL A 712 23.50 -3.27 -5.25
C VAL A 712 24.06 -2.73 -3.93
N GLN A 713 23.74 -1.48 -3.56
CA GLN A 713 24.22 -0.86 -2.32
C GLN A 713 23.78 -1.61 -1.06
N ASN A 714 22.52 -2.05 -0.99
CA ASN A 714 21.98 -2.67 0.22
C ASN A 714 22.45 -4.13 0.44
N ASN A 715 22.83 -4.84 -0.63
CA ASN A 715 23.18 -6.27 -0.54
C ASN A 715 24.70 -6.54 -0.61
N VAL A 716 25.49 -5.74 -1.32
CA VAL A 716 26.91 -6.06 -1.59
C VAL A 716 27.87 -5.60 -0.49
N PHE A 717 27.55 -4.53 0.26
CA PHE A 717 28.53 -3.84 1.12
C PHE A 717 28.47 -4.18 2.63
N SER A 718 27.68 -5.19 3.05
CA SER A 718 27.68 -5.64 4.45
C SER A 718 28.76 -6.70 4.73
N LYS A 719 29.32 -6.73 5.94
CA LYS A 719 30.58 -7.46 6.25
C LYS A 719 30.58 -8.96 5.88
N GLY A 720 29.52 -9.70 6.19
CA GLY A 720 29.40 -11.12 5.78
C GLY A 720 29.17 -11.29 4.28
N PHE A 721 28.36 -10.39 3.70
CA PHE A 721 28.05 -10.40 2.27
C PHE A 721 29.26 -10.04 1.40
N ALA A 722 30.22 -9.26 1.89
CA ALA A 722 31.46 -8.98 1.15
C ALA A 722 32.29 -10.26 0.88
N LEU A 723 32.26 -11.24 1.78
CA LEU A 723 33.05 -12.48 1.66
C LEU A 723 32.34 -13.51 0.75
N LEU A 724 31.01 -13.61 0.86
CA LEU A 724 30.15 -14.28 -0.11
C LEU A 724 30.22 -13.65 -1.50
N PHE A 725 30.21 -12.32 -1.57
CA PHE A 725 30.40 -11.57 -2.80
C PHE A 725 31.77 -11.86 -3.37
N LEU A 726 32.85 -11.91 -2.59
CA LEU A 726 34.17 -12.31 -3.10
C LEU A 726 34.19 -13.74 -3.65
N LYS A 727 33.56 -14.73 -2.99
CA LYS A 727 33.42 -16.10 -3.52
C LYS A 727 32.62 -16.14 -4.83
N ASN A 728 31.43 -15.53 -4.82
CA ASN A 728 30.54 -15.46 -5.98
C ASN A 728 31.12 -14.59 -7.10
N PHE A 729 31.90 -13.55 -6.78
CA PHE A 729 32.58 -12.66 -7.71
C PHE A 729 33.85 -13.30 -8.26
N GLN A 730 34.58 -14.14 -7.52
CA GLN A 730 35.65 -14.95 -8.12
C GLN A 730 35.08 -15.98 -9.10
N SER A 731 33.97 -16.65 -8.76
CA SER A 731 33.31 -17.57 -9.71
C SER A 731 32.66 -16.83 -10.87
N CYS A 732 31.98 -15.72 -10.63
CA CYS A 732 31.44 -14.87 -11.68
C CYS A 732 32.55 -14.24 -12.50
N LEU A 733 33.71 -13.89 -11.94
CA LEU A 733 34.86 -13.37 -12.68
C LEU A 733 35.52 -14.48 -13.49
N SER A 734 35.55 -15.73 -13.00
CA SER A 734 35.93 -16.90 -13.81
C SER A 734 34.96 -17.08 -14.98
N GLN A 735 33.65 -17.12 -14.74
CA GLN A 735 32.64 -17.28 -15.79
C GLN A 735 32.53 -16.06 -16.70
N PHE A 736 32.82 -14.85 -16.21
CA PHE A 736 32.83 -13.60 -16.95
C PHE A 736 34.13 -13.44 -17.74
N THR A 737 35.29 -13.86 -17.24
CA THR A 737 36.50 -13.92 -18.08
C THR A 737 36.35 -15.00 -19.15
N GLU A 738 35.74 -16.15 -18.84
CA GLU A 738 35.29 -17.13 -19.84
C GLU A 738 34.23 -16.59 -20.80
N THR A 739 33.40 -15.61 -20.42
CA THR A 739 32.32 -15.06 -21.28
C THR A 739 32.75 -13.79 -22.06
N VAL A 740 33.75 -13.04 -21.58
CA VAL A 740 34.16 -11.72 -22.11
C VAL A 740 35.54 -11.74 -22.74
N PHE A 741 36.47 -12.54 -22.24
CA PHE A 741 37.74 -12.83 -22.91
C PHE A 741 37.69 -14.17 -23.68
N GLY A 742 36.54 -14.84 -23.69
CA GLY A 742 36.39 -16.20 -24.18
C GLY A 742 35.24 -16.42 -25.17
N ASP A 743 35.61 -16.76 -26.40
CA ASP A 743 34.88 -17.66 -27.31
C ASP A 743 34.89 -19.11 -26.73
N VAL A 744 34.52 -19.23 -25.45
CA VAL A 744 34.84 -20.37 -24.56
C VAL A 744 33.60 -21.21 -24.22
N ARG A 745 32.38 -20.70 -24.40
CA ARG A 745 31.20 -21.58 -24.52
C ARG A 745 31.46 -22.63 -25.61
N THR A 746 32.06 -22.19 -26.71
CA THR A 746 32.52 -23.02 -27.81
C THR A 746 33.64 -23.99 -27.41
N SER A 747 34.59 -23.62 -26.53
CA SER A 747 35.70 -24.51 -26.14
C SER A 747 35.32 -25.55 -25.08
N ALA A 748 34.53 -25.17 -24.07
CA ALA A 748 33.95 -26.11 -23.11
C ALA A 748 33.00 -27.08 -23.81
N LEU A 749 32.16 -26.59 -24.75
CA LEU A 749 31.37 -27.46 -25.61
C LEU A 749 32.26 -28.31 -26.52
N LYS A 750 33.34 -27.80 -27.14
CA LYS A 750 34.29 -28.61 -27.96
C LYS A 750 34.94 -29.75 -27.18
N LYS A 751 35.20 -29.58 -25.87
CA LYS A 751 35.69 -30.66 -24.98
C LYS A 751 34.68 -31.82 -24.94
N TYR A 752 33.39 -31.51 -24.91
CA TYR A 752 32.30 -32.49 -24.93
C TYR A 752 31.73 -32.79 -26.33
N PHE A 753 32.04 -32.01 -27.37
CA PHE A 753 31.42 -32.03 -28.71
C PHE A 753 32.37 -31.38 -29.73
N PRO A 754 33.39 -32.09 -30.25
CA PRO A 754 34.47 -31.50 -31.04
C PRO A 754 34.06 -30.87 -32.40
N MET A 755 32.78 -30.93 -32.78
CA MET A 755 32.25 -30.45 -34.06
C MET A 755 31.44 -29.14 -33.97
N ILE A 756 31.24 -28.55 -32.79
CA ILE A 756 30.45 -27.32 -32.63
C ILE A 756 31.32 -26.09 -32.93
N ALA A 757 30.86 -25.23 -33.85
CA ALA A 757 31.45 -23.91 -34.10
C ALA A 757 30.70 -22.82 -33.31
N GLU A 758 31.30 -21.63 -33.17
CA GLU A 758 30.68 -20.50 -32.46
C GLU A 758 29.37 -20.07 -33.14
N SER A 759 29.34 -20.10 -34.48
CA SER A 759 28.16 -19.81 -35.31
C SER A 759 26.97 -20.76 -35.09
N ASP A 760 27.16 -21.89 -34.40
CA ASP A 760 26.10 -22.83 -34.05
C ASP A 760 25.45 -22.53 -32.69
N ILE A 761 25.92 -21.49 -31.98
CA ILE A 761 25.40 -21.05 -30.69
C ILE A 761 24.56 -19.79 -30.91
N LEU A 762 23.24 -19.93 -30.84
CA LEU A 762 22.27 -18.86 -31.02
C LEU A 762 21.91 -18.21 -29.67
N PRO A 763 21.49 -16.93 -29.64
CA PRO A 763 20.96 -16.30 -28.43
C PRO A 763 19.77 -17.10 -27.87
N GLY A 764 19.75 -17.33 -26.55
CA GLY A 764 18.68 -18.02 -25.84
C GLY A 764 18.14 -17.19 -24.67
N PRO A 765 17.25 -17.77 -23.85
CA PRO A 765 16.60 -17.05 -22.76
C PRO A 765 17.56 -16.75 -21.60
N SER A 766 17.40 -15.58 -20.98
CA SER A 766 17.97 -15.27 -19.66
C SER A 766 17.03 -15.71 -18.55
N ALA A 767 17.56 -16.03 -17.38
CA ALA A 767 16.81 -16.21 -16.14
C ALA A 767 17.52 -15.55 -14.95
N VAL A 768 16.84 -15.48 -13.81
CA VAL A 768 17.43 -15.04 -12.54
C VAL A 768 17.20 -16.13 -11.48
N GLN A 769 18.29 -16.64 -10.92
CA GLN A 769 18.27 -17.68 -9.89
C GLN A 769 18.58 -17.05 -8.53
N GLY A 770 17.76 -17.35 -7.53
CA GLY A 770 17.95 -16.91 -6.15
C GLY A 770 18.37 -18.08 -5.27
N GLN A 771 19.19 -17.82 -4.28
CA GLN A 771 19.58 -18.79 -3.26
C GLN A 771 19.67 -18.15 -1.88
N VAL A 772 19.11 -18.81 -0.88
CA VAL A 772 19.11 -18.34 0.50
C VAL A 772 20.44 -18.67 1.19
N VAL A 773 20.99 -17.68 1.88
CA VAL A 773 22.17 -17.78 2.75
C VAL A 773 21.86 -17.31 4.16
N THR A 774 22.60 -17.81 5.15
CA THR A 774 22.66 -17.24 6.50
C THR A 774 23.41 -15.91 6.52
N ASN A 775 23.22 -15.11 7.58
CA ASN A 775 23.98 -13.87 7.76
C ASN A 775 25.51 -14.09 7.93
N ASP A 776 25.92 -15.26 8.43
CA ASP A 776 27.33 -15.69 8.49
C ASP A 776 27.86 -16.22 7.13
N GLY A 777 26.96 -16.39 6.16
CA GLY A 777 27.27 -16.66 4.77
C GLY A 777 27.30 -18.13 4.35
N GLU A 778 26.62 -19.00 5.10
CA GLU A 778 26.42 -20.40 4.73
C GLU A 778 25.21 -20.56 3.80
N PHE A 779 25.31 -21.46 2.82
CA PHE A 779 24.19 -21.78 1.94
C PHE A 779 23.18 -22.71 2.63
N ILE A 780 21.90 -22.37 2.52
CA ILE A 780 20.81 -23.22 3.01
C ILE A 780 20.47 -24.25 1.93
N ASP A 781 20.62 -25.53 2.26
CA ASP A 781 20.31 -26.64 1.36
C ASP A 781 18.83 -27.08 1.40
N ASP A 782 18.07 -26.68 2.42
CA ASP A 782 16.65 -27.02 2.59
C ASP A 782 15.72 -25.86 2.21
N PHE A 783 14.41 -26.08 2.30
CA PHE A 783 13.41 -25.11 1.87
C PHE A 783 13.12 -24.07 2.97
N LEU A 784 13.17 -22.79 2.60
CA LEU A 784 12.56 -21.72 3.40
C LEU A 784 11.08 -21.63 3.01
N ILE A 785 10.19 -21.85 3.97
CA ILE A 785 8.77 -21.56 3.85
C ILE A 785 8.43 -20.49 4.88
N GLU A 786 7.79 -19.42 4.44
CA GLU A 786 7.34 -18.33 5.30
C GLU A 786 5.82 -18.48 5.49
N VAL A 787 5.39 -18.68 6.74
CA VAL A 787 3.97 -18.80 7.11
C VAL A 787 3.62 -17.71 8.13
N PHE A 788 2.48 -17.07 7.93
CA PHE A 788 1.91 -16.11 8.88
C PHE A 788 0.64 -16.73 9.49
N GLU A 789 0.63 -16.94 10.81
CA GLU A 789 -0.50 -17.49 11.59
C GLU A 789 -0.93 -16.59 12.77
N GLY A 790 -0.38 -15.37 12.83
CA GLY A 790 -0.51 -14.47 13.99
C GLY A 790 0.67 -14.62 14.95
N SER A 791 0.85 -13.65 15.84
CA SER A 791 2.08 -13.42 16.62
C SER A 791 3.34 -13.07 15.80
N GLY A 792 3.16 -12.73 14.52
CA GLY A 792 4.23 -12.40 13.56
C GLY A 792 4.38 -13.42 12.43
N ILE A 793 5.43 -13.23 11.62
CA ILE A 793 5.83 -14.22 10.59
C ILE A 793 6.71 -15.27 11.24
N GLN A 794 6.35 -16.54 11.06
CA GLN A 794 7.21 -17.66 11.41
C GLN A 794 8.00 -18.06 10.17
N LYS A 795 9.26 -17.60 10.10
CA LYS A 795 10.23 -18.03 9.10
C LYS A 795 10.91 -19.29 9.61
N ARG A 796 10.77 -20.41 8.89
CA ARG A 796 11.38 -21.68 9.25
C ARG A 796 12.09 -22.28 8.04
N ILE A 797 13.35 -22.66 8.22
CA ILE A 797 13.98 -23.63 7.34
C ILE A 797 13.30 -24.96 7.65
N VAL A 798 12.44 -25.44 6.76
CA VAL A 798 11.80 -26.74 6.91
C VAL A 798 12.82 -27.79 6.48
N ASN A 799 13.37 -28.49 7.46
CA ASN A 799 14.38 -29.51 7.25
C ASN A 799 13.79 -30.93 7.36
N SER A 800 14.65 -31.93 7.36
CA SER A 800 14.29 -33.35 7.39
C SER A 800 13.78 -33.90 8.72
N GLU A 801 14.00 -33.19 9.83
CA GLU A 801 13.55 -33.53 11.18
C GLU A 801 12.18 -32.89 11.49
N ASP A 802 11.83 -31.84 10.73
CA ASP A 802 10.56 -31.13 10.83
C ASP A 802 9.40 -31.98 10.30
N ARG A 803 8.69 -32.65 11.21
CA ARG A 803 7.39 -33.25 10.91
C ARG A 803 6.35 -32.15 10.74
N ILE A 804 6.12 -31.71 9.49
CA ILE A 804 4.87 -31.03 9.14
C ILE A 804 3.77 -32.09 9.22
N ASN A 805 2.99 -32.05 10.30
CA ASN A 805 1.86 -32.95 10.46
C ASN A 805 0.70 -32.41 9.62
N GLN A 806 0.01 -33.25 8.82
CA GLN A 806 -1.22 -32.80 8.12
C GLN A 806 -2.28 -32.28 9.09
N GLN A 807 -2.23 -32.73 10.35
CA GLN A 807 -3.03 -32.21 11.44
C GLN A 807 -2.67 -30.78 11.85
N ASP A 808 -1.44 -30.29 11.70
CA ASP A 808 -1.10 -28.94 12.21
C ASP A 808 -1.78 -27.85 11.36
N ILE A 809 -1.85 -28.05 10.03
CA ILE A 809 -2.59 -27.18 9.10
C ILE A 809 -4.10 -27.28 9.31
N ALA A 810 -4.62 -28.46 9.68
CA ALA A 810 -6.04 -28.65 9.97
C ALA A 810 -6.45 -28.13 11.37
N ASN A 811 -5.56 -28.22 12.36
CA ASN A 811 -5.80 -27.82 13.75
C ASN A 811 -5.65 -26.31 13.97
N GLY A 812 -5.03 -25.58 13.04
CA GLY A 812 -5.07 -24.11 13.01
C GLY A 812 -6.49 -23.51 12.92
N LEU A 813 -7.50 -24.34 12.64
CA LEU A 813 -8.92 -23.99 12.66
C LEU A 813 -9.62 -24.26 14.01
N ASP A 814 -9.00 -24.96 14.96
CA ASP A 814 -9.67 -25.38 16.21
C ASP A 814 -8.71 -25.49 17.41
N LEU A 815 -8.22 -24.34 17.91
CA LEU A 815 -7.34 -24.30 19.09
C LEU A 815 -7.52 -23.02 19.95
N HIS A 816 -8.68 -22.92 20.60
CA HIS A 816 -8.76 -22.17 21.87
C HIS A 816 -8.27 -23.10 23.00
N GLN A 817 -7.23 -22.67 23.73
CA GLN A 817 -6.60 -23.35 24.89
C GLN A 817 -5.67 -24.56 24.58
N SER A 818 -4.36 -24.30 24.36
CA SER A 818 -3.30 -24.71 25.32
C SER A 818 -1.87 -24.52 24.77
N THR A 819 -1.45 -23.27 24.55
CA THR A 819 -0.07 -22.96 24.11
C THR A 819 0.77 -22.48 25.29
N VAL A 820 1.92 -23.13 25.54
CA VAL A 820 3.19 -22.64 26.15
C VAL A 820 3.99 -23.79 26.81
N SER A 821 3.36 -24.80 27.43
CA SER A 821 4.04 -25.64 28.45
C SER A 821 4.57 -27.03 28.01
N ARG A 822 4.72 -27.35 26.72
CA ARG A 822 5.32 -28.65 26.28
C ARG A 822 6.52 -28.58 25.32
N VAL A 823 6.80 -27.44 24.69
CA VAL A 823 7.94 -27.32 23.75
C VAL A 823 9.21 -26.78 24.43
N LEU A 824 9.08 -26.07 25.55
CA LEU A 824 10.21 -25.55 26.35
C LEU A 824 11.01 -26.62 27.15
N ARG A 825 10.77 -27.92 26.92
CA ARG A 825 11.41 -29.00 27.72
C ARG A 825 12.42 -29.88 26.97
N ARG A 826 12.85 -29.49 25.77
CA ARG A 826 13.95 -30.16 25.04
C ARG A 826 15.06 -29.24 24.53
N PHE A 827 14.93 -27.93 24.72
CA PHE A 827 16.00 -26.97 24.44
C PHE A 827 17.05 -26.86 25.55
N HIS A 828 17.00 -27.74 26.56
CA HIS A 828 17.82 -27.65 27.78
C HIS A 828 18.62 -28.91 28.15
N GLU A 829 18.61 -29.96 27.32
CA GLU A 829 19.22 -31.28 27.65
C GLU A 829 20.38 -31.71 26.72
N ARG A 830 20.88 -30.84 25.83
CA ARG A 830 22.12 -31.10 25.05
C ARG A 830 23.03 -29.86 24.89
N GLN A 831 23.34 -29.23 26.00
CA GLN A 831 24.75 -28.93 26.30
C GLN A 831 25.15 -29.88 27.45
N GLU A 832 25.81 -30.98 27.11
CA GLU A 832 26.36 -31.90 28.11
C GLU A 832 27.64 -31.32 28.72
N ASN A 833 27.92 -31.72 29.97
CA ASN A 833 29.22 -31.62 30.64
C ASN A 833 29.71 -30.20 30.98
N THR A 834 29.07 -29.58 31.97
CA THR A 834 29.86 -28.84 32.97
C THR A 834 30.84 -29.81 33.64
N LEU A 835 32.12 -29.47 33.56
CA LEU A 835 33.21 -30.19 34.23
C LEU A 835 32.98 -30.29 35.74
N GLU A 836 33.48 -31.38 36.30
CA GLU A 836 33.59 -31.59 37.75
C GLU A 836 34.50 -30.52 38.39
N ASP A 837 34.26 -30.24 39.67
CA ASP A 837 35.19 -29.47 40.49
C ASP A 837 36.59 -30.10 40.47
N LEU A 838 37.63 -29.27 40.27
CA LEU A 838 38.86 -29.22 41.08
C LEU A 838 39.89 -28.24 40.50
N ASP A 839 39.79 -27.00 40.94
CA ASP A 839 40.88 -26.25 41.58
C ASP A 839 42.34 -26.63 41.24
N LYS A 840 43.08 -25.74 40.53
CA LYS A 840 44.35 -25.14 41.03
C LYS A 840 45.04 -24.12 40.11
N ASP A 841 45.39 -23.00 40.74
CA ASP A 841 46.64 -22.22 40.63
C ASP A 841 47.22 -21.81 39.26
N ALA A 842 46.98 -20.52 38.96
CA ALA A 842 47.98 -19.44 38.90
C ALA A 842 49.09 -19.40 37.82
N ASP A 843 49.27 -18.16 37.32
CA ASP A 843 50.48 -17.53 36.77
C ASP A 843 51.48 -18.37 35.93
N GLU A 844 51.60 -18.02 34.65
CA GLU A 844 52.84 -17.32 34.23
C GLU A 844 52.65 -16.45 32.97
N GLN A 845 53.51 -15.43 32.86
CA GLN A 845 53.50 -14.40 31.82
C GLN A 845 54.34 -14.80 30.59
N GLN A 846 54.33 -13.95 29.55
CA GLN A 846 55.35 -13.86 28.47
C GLN A 846 55.41 -15.05 27.49
N GLN A 847 55.14 -14.90 26.19
CA GLN A 847 55.93 -14.05 25.30
C GLN A 847 55.21 -13.74 23.96
N LEU A 848 55.43 -12.54 23.43
CA LEU A 848 55.31 -12.30 21.99
C LEU A 848 56.46 -13.00 21.25
N ASN A 849 56.18 -13.63 20.10
CA ASN A 849 56.90 -13.49 18.82
C ASN A 849 56.55 -14.63 17.85
N GLY A 850 56.17 -14.30 16.59
CA GLY A 850 55.80 -15.31 15.59
C GLY A 850 55.26 -14.75 14.26
N ILE A 851 55.89 -13.69 13.74
CA ILE A 851 55.45 -12.99 12.51
C ILE A 851 56.22 -13.52 11.28
N VAL A 852 55.45 -14.10 10.34
CA VAL A 852 55.64 -14.10 8.87
C VAL A 852 56.76 -14.97 8.24
N PHE A 853 56.52 -15.26 6.94
CA PHE A 853 57.37 -15.84 5.87
C PHE A 853 57.21 -17.36 5.62
N CYS A 854 57.17 -17.91 4.39
CA CYS A 854 56.93 -17.39 3.01
C CYS A 854 56.83 -18.64 2.05
N PHE A 855 56.14 -18.71 0.89
CA PHE A 855 56.38 -18.13 -0.46
C PHE A 855 55.30 -18.72 -1.45
N TYR A 856 54.98 -18.25 -2.67
CA TYR A 856 54.99 -16.95 -3.38
C TYR A 856 54.30 -17.11 -4.77
N SER A 857 53.87 -15.99 -5.37
CA SER A 857 53.66 -15.69 -6.81
C SER A 857 53.61 -16.80 -7.90
N ARG A 858 52.58 -16.75 -8.75
CA ARG A 858 52.68 -16.04 -10.04
C ARG A 858 51.32 -15.55 -10.54
#